data_AF-A0A354TCC9-F1
#
_entry.id   AF-A0A354TCC9-F1
#
_cell.length_a   1.000
_cell.length_b   1.000
_cell.length_c   1.000
_cell.angle_alpha   90.00
_cell.angle_beta   90.00
_cell.angle_gamma   90.00
#
_symmetry.space_group_name_H-M   'P 1'
#
loop_
_entity.id
_entity.type
_entity.pdbx_description
1 polymer ?
#
loop_
_entity_poly.entity_id
_entity_poly.type
_entity_poly.pdbx_seq_one_letter_code
_entity_poly.pdbx_strand_id
1 'polypeptide(L)'
;MKFVPVPIGGGPTNGQRVLFSIWDTRVEDYLKFARANKVDGRWQEQQMDGVPVGRELDHPVVGVNWEDAQAFCQWLTAKETAEGKLPPGMEYRLPSDEEWSWAVGLPTEPGATPAEKTDKNTVDFPWGIGYPPPGKLGNYADETFHAKFPKHWKDRERDLPWIKGYNDGYATTSPVGSFPANAHGLHDMGGNVWQWCEDWFDKDQKQRVRRGASWDAGDRGTLQSSHRRPSAPKERGYDHGFRCVLAASVDTASPSLSLPVSESAATPDTASKDASFTNSLGMKLVPVPGTKVLFCIHEARYQDYAAYAAETPGIDNTWKDQSVRGFVSTENREQHPVMKIGWEDAQKFCAWLSRKEGRTYRLPTDEEWSIAVGLGPEEKQRPQGATPAMLSLKENSLFPWGGVFPPKTGDKAGNYSDASRKARAPDVNTKYLEDYDDGFPTTAPVMSFKPNELGLYDMGGNVWEWCVDWYDATQKERMLRGGSWEDPGREVLLSSNRRRTRPDHRPPSFGFRVVLVPESAPAPKSQASASAPAPAATKEHPFINTLGMKFVPVPITGGPTDGKRVLFSIWDTRGQDYEVFVRDTNRQWPGADFPQISTHPAVGVSWNDAHAFCVWLTKHEHQLGRLGVNDFYRLPSDHEWSCAVGIGEREDAYKLPFEKSQKISDAFPWGVQWPPPQGAGNYAGTELQPALAAGEFNYVKGFMNGYSDGFVNTSPVGSFAANQFGIYDLGGNVQQYCEDWLDNKHQERVLRGGSWAFFDRNNMLSSSRSRVSPGDGRFGRNGFRCVLESSVQNVSPSPSLPVSSSSTAATKDAPFTNTLGMKFVPVPGTNILMGIHETRRQDYRVYADAVPGTDATWKAPVVDGKPLVQGEDHPVVHVSWDDATAFCKWLGNKEGRTYRLPTEHEWNLAVAIGVENPREISPTELHTRIKDAYPWPTPALAGNQLRSDQNKEAHYAAQTEGFKHGNYRGITDGYEVTSPVMSFLPNHLGIYDLGGNVWEWCAAPTHASGNTQPLRGSGFRNYSWGIVADSRTHINRDARIAPQPDGSLRDFGFRVVLELPKQP
;
A
#
# COMPACT_ATOMS: atom_id res chain seq x y z
N MET A 1 16.42 9.45 27.91
CA MET A 1 16.89 9.40 26.51
C MET A 1 15.76 8.87 25.61
N LYS A 2 15.82 9.01 24.28
CA LYS A 2 14.80 8.49 23.35
C LYS A 2 15.28 7.17 22.72
N PHE A 3 14.39 6.22 22.48
CA PHE A 3 14.74 4.89 21.97
C PHE A 3 13.80 4.41 20.86
N VAL A 4 14.30 3.56 19.95
CA VAL A 4 13.56 2.89 18.88
C VAL A 4 13.79 1.37 18.90
N PRO A 5 12.78 0.56 18.58
CA PRO A 5 12.93 -0.90 18.55
C PRO A 5 13.70 -1.37 17.31
N VAL A 6 14.69 -2.22 17.52
CA VAL A 6 15.40 -2.94 16.45
C VAL A 6 15.08 -4.44 16.56
N PRO A 7 14.63 -5.09 15.48
CA PRO A 7 14.42 -6.54 15.46
C PRO A 7 15.77 -7.26 15.38
N ILE A 8 16.06 -8.11 16.38
CA ILE A 8 17.31 -8.85 16.45
C ILE A 8 17.09 -10.31 16.04
N GLY A 9 17.78 -10.76 14.98
CA GLY A 9 17.68 -12.12 14.43
C GLY A 9 18.85 -13.05 14.80
N GLY A 10 19.76 -12.62 15.68
CA GLY A 10 20.95 -13.39 16.07
C GLY A 10 21.41 -13.09 17.51
N GLY A 11 22.25 -13.96 18.08
CA GLY A 11 22.85 -13.74 19.41
C GLY A 11 21.93 -14.04 20.63
N PRO A 12 22.34 -13.62 21.85
CA PRO A 12 21.64 -13.92 23.11
C PRO A 12 20.21 -13.35 23.19
N THR A 13 19.91 -12.33 22.39
CA THR A 13 18.63 -11.62 22.33
C THR A 13 17.83 -11.94 21.06
N ASN A 14 18.16 -13.04 20.37
CA ASN A 14 17.46 -13.47 19.16
C ASN A 14 15.93 -13.59 19.38
N GLY A 15 15.15 -12.93 18.52
CA GLY A 15 13.69 -12.86 18.61
C GLY A 15 13.16 -11.85 19.62
N GLN A 16 14.04 -11.15 20.35
CA GLN A 16 13.67 -10.05 21.25
C GLN A 16 13.72 -8.71 20.50
N ARG A 17 12.87 -7.77 20.92
CA ARG A 17 12.94 -6.37 20.48
C ARG A 17 13.84 -5.61 21.46
N VAL A 18 15.02 -5.22 21.02
CA VAL A 18 15.95 -4.40 21.80
C VAL A 18 15.71 -2.94 21.43
N LEU A 19 15.57 -2.06 22.43
CA LEU A 19 15.36 -0.64 22.18
C LEU A 19 16.71 0.08 22.14
N PHE A 20 17.09 0.63 21.00
CA PHE A 20 18.33 1.40 20.83
C PHE A 20 18.10 2.88 21.05
N SER A 21 19.03 3.57 21.72
CA SER A 21 18.97 5.03 21.74
C SER A 21 19.10 5.56 20.32
N ILE A 22 18.24 6.51 19.96
CA ILE A 22 18.14 6.99 18.57
C ILE A 22 19.40 7.71 18.06
N TRP A 23 20.29 8.08 18.97
CA TRP A 23 21.59 8.66 18.70
C TRP A 23 22.57 8.34 19.86
N ASP A 24 23.83 8.74 19.69
CA ASP A 24 24.89 8.60 20.68
C ASP A 24 24.60 9.38 21.97
N THR A 25 25.18 8.94 23.08
CA THR A 25 25.01 9.60 24.38
C THR A 25 25.61 11.01 24.32
N ARG A 26 24.77 12.02 24.52
CA ARG A 26 25.17 13.42 24.42
C ARG A 26 26.00 13.86 25.63
N VAL A 27 26.82 14.88 25.44
CA VAL A 27 27.51 15.58 26.54
C VAL A 27 26.52 16.02 27.61
N GLU A 28 25.33 16.54 27.25
CA GLU A 28 24.32 16.93 28.23
C GLU A 28 23.83 15.78 29.13
N ASP A 29 23.77 14.56 28.60
CA ASP A 29 23.28 13.40 29.32
C ASP A 29 24.39 12.86 30.23
N TYR A 30 25.60 12.75 29.70
CA TYR A 30 26.77 12.34 30.47
C TYR A 30 27.16 13.35 31.56
N LEU A 31 26.94 14.66 31.34
CA LEU A 31 27.12 15.69 32.37
C LEU A 31 26.23 15.46 33.60
N LYS A 32 25.00 14.97 33.42
CA LYS A 32 24.10 14.67 34.54
C LYS A 32 24.68 13.52 35.37
N PHE A 33 25.20 12.48 34.69
CA PHE A 33 25.90 11.37 35.33
C PHE A 33 27.15 11.84 36.08
N ALA A 34 28.01 12.63 35.45
CA ALA A 34 29.26 13.13 36.02
C ALA A 34 29.06 14.13 37.17
N ARG A 35 27.90 14.82 37.24
CA ARG A 35 27.53 15.63 38.41
C ARG A 35 27.03 14.78 39.57
N ALA A 36 26.30 13.71 39.26
CA ALA A 36 25.73 12.81 40.26
C ALA A 36 26.77 11.85 40.85
N ASN A 37 27.79 11.48 40.07
CA ASN A 37 28.84 10.54 40.43
C ASN A 37 30.16 11.26 40.21
N LYS A 38 31.09 11.24 41.16
CA LYS A 38 32.37 11.96 41.08
C LYS A 38 33.31 11.33 40.03
N VAL A 39 32.93 11.46 38.76
CA VAL A 39 33.62 10.90 37.59
C VAL A 39 34.87 11.72 37.30
N ASP A 40 35.90 11.04 36.83
CA ASP A 40 37.14 11.62 36.32
C ASP A 40 36.86 12.69 35.25
N GLY A 41 37.35 13.91 35.42
CA GLY A 41 37.08 15.05 34.53
C GLY A 41 37.78 15.02 33.18
N ARG A 42 38.69 14.05 32.93
CA ARG A 42 39.49 13.98 31.69
C ARG A 42 38.68 13.91 30.40
N TRP A 43 37.42 13.48 30.44
CA TRP A 43 36.53 13.50 29.28
C TRP A 43 36.21 14.93 28.80
N GLN A 44 36.36 15.95 29.66
CA GLN A 44 36.14 17.37 29.32
C GLN A 44 37.37 18.04 28.68
N GLU A 45 38.54 17.41 28.80
CA GLU A 45 39.83 17.95 28.36
C GLU A 45 40.22 17.48 26.95
N GLN A 46 39.34 16.76 26.25
CA GLN A 46 39.63 16.23 24.92
C GLN A 46 39.86 17.35 23.90
N GLN A 47 40.96 17.23 23.17
CA GLN A 47 41.35 18.15 22.11
C GLN A 47 42.22 17.44 21.07
N MET A 48 42.12 17.86 19.81
CA MET A 48 43.04 17.48 18.73
C MET A 48 43.80 18.73 18.29
N ASP A 49 45.12 18.71 18.34
CA ASP A 49 45.97 19.87 17.99
C ASP A 49 45.56 21.20 18.69
N GLY A 50 45.04 21.11 19.91
CA GLY A 50 44.55 22.26 20.68
C GLY A 50 43.12 22.72 20.33
N VAL A 51 42.44 22.05 19.41
CA VAL A 51 41.03 22.25 19.08
C VAL A 51 40.18 21.36 19.99
N PRO A 52 39.28 21.92 20.81
CA PRO A 52 38.34 21.15 21.62
C PRO A 52 37.48 20.18 20.80
N VAL A 53 37.20 19.00 21.33
CA VAL A 53 36.34 17.98 20.70
C VAL A 53 35.21 17.60 21.67
N GLY A 54 33.97 17.53 21.18
CA GLY A 54 32.79 17.06 21.92
C GLY A 54 32.53 17.82 23.23
N ARG A 55 32.50 19.15 23.19
CA ARG A 55 32.24 19.99 24.39
C ARG A 55 30.83 20.55 24.45
N GLU A 56 30.20 20.67 23.29
CA GLU A 56 28.86 21.19 23.10
C GLU A 56 27.83 20.19 23.65
N LEU A 57 26.77 20.71 24.27
CA LEU A 57 25.80 19.90 25.01
C LEU A 57 25.07 18.86 24.15
N ASP A 58 24.85 19.20 22.88
CA ASP A 58 24.15 18.41 21.87
C ASP A 58 25.07 17.53 21.01
N HIS A 59 26.38 17.56 21.26
CA HIS A 59 27.36 16.66 20.63
C HIS A 59 27.49 15.34 21.41
N PRO A 60 27.99 14.26 20.78
CA PRO A 60 28.28 13.03 21.50
C PRO A 60 29.37 13.26 22.55
N VAL A 61 29.26 12.56 23.68
CA VAL A 61 30.34 12.54 24.67
C VAL A 61 31.54 11.79 24.11
N VAL A 62 32.73 12.35 24.31
CA VAL A 62 34.02 11.78 23.91
C VAL A 62 34.96 11.63 25.10
N GLY A 63 36.09 10.92 24.95
CA GLY A 63 37.06 10.75 26.03
C GLY A 63 36.63 9.81 27.15
N VAL A 64 35.58 9.01 26.89
CA VAL A 64 35.02 8.02 27.81
C VAL A 64 35.56 6.63 27.48
N ASN A 65 35.95 5.89 28.49
CA ASN A 65 36.36 4.50 28.33
C ASN A 65 35.15 3.56 28.49
N TRP A 66 35.36 2.26 28.26
CA TRP A 66 34.27 1.27 28.34
C TRP A 66 33.66 1.18 29.75
N GLU A 67 34.50 1.30 30.80
CA GLU A 67 34.07 1.25 32.20
C GLU A 67 33.18 2.45 32.56
N ASP A 68 33.48 3.65 32.04
CA ASP A 68 32.64 4.83 32.21
C ASP A 68 31.27 4.68 31.53
N ALA A 69 31.27 4.13 30.31
CA ALA A 69 30.07 3.93 29.53
C ALA A 69 29.13 2.92 30.23
N GLN A 70 29.68 1.85 30.79
CA GLN A 70 28.97 0.90 31.64
C GLN A 70 28.46 1.55 32.93
N ALA A 71 29.29 2.35 33.61
CA ALA A 71 28.88 3.07 34.82
C ALA A 71 27.74 4.06 34.55
N PHE A 72 27.75 4.72 33.39
CA PHE A 72 26.64 5.56 32.94
C PHE A 72 25.35 4.75 32.77
N CYS A 73 25.41 3.60 32.08
CA CYS A 73 24.27 2.70 31.88
C CYS A 73 23.69 2.21 33.23
N GLN A 74 24.56 1.81 34.16
CA GLN A 74 24.16 1.37 35.50
C GLN A 74 23.53 2.51 36.32
N TRP A 75 24.12 3.71 36.26
CA TRP A 75 23.56 4.88 36.93
C TRP A 75 22.20 5.27 36.35
N LEU A 76 22.07 5.28 35.02
CA LEU A 76 20.81 5.62 34.36
C LEU A 76 19.72 4.60 34.73
N THR A 77 20.09 3.31 34.79
CA THR A 77 19.22 2.23 35.28
C THR A 77 18.75 2.52 36.70
N ALA A 78 19.68 2.68 37.65
CA ALA A 78 19.34 2.92 39.05
C ALA A 78 18.51 4.19 39.24
N LYS A 79 18.84 5.27 38.53
CA LYS A 79 18.12 6.54 38.58
C LYS A 79 16.69 6.38 38.06
N GLU A 80 16.50 5.81 36.87
CA GLU A 80 15.17 5.69 36.27
C GLU A 80 14.32 4.61 36.93
N THR A 81 14.91 3.55 37.49
CA THR A 81 14.23 2.62 38.39
C THR A 81 13.73 3.33 39.66
N ALA A 82 14.58 4.13 40.32
CA ALA A 82 14.19 4.87 41.52
C ALA A 82 13.10 5.93 41.25
N GLU A 83 13.09 6.50 40.04
CA GLU A 83 12.06 7.44 39.58
C GLU A 83 10.79 6.74 39.07
N GLY A 84 10.74 5.39 39.06
CA GLY A 84 9.61 4.61 38.54
C GLY A 84 9.41 4.74 37.03
N LYS A 85 10.43 5.22 36.30
CA LYS A 85 10.42 5.40 34.84
C LYS A 85 10.86 4.14 34.10
N LEU A 86 11.63 3.28 34.76
CA LEU A 86 12.11 2.03 34.18
C LEU A 86 11.21 0.86 34.61
N PRO A 87 10.67 0.07 33.66
CA PRO A 87 9.89 -1.11 34.00
C PRO A 87 10.70 -2.11 34.85
N PRO A 88 10.05 -2.83 35.81
CA PRO A 88 10.73 -3.85 36.60
C PRO A 88 11.45 -4.89 35.73
N GLY A 89 12.73 -5.14 36.03
CA GLY A 89 13.54 -6.11 35.30
C GLY A 89 14.13 -5.61 33.97
N MET A 90 13.97 -4.33 33.63
CA MET A 90 14.68 -3.69 32.53
C MET A 90 15.95 -2.99 33.03
N GLU A 91 16.99 -2.98 32.19
CA GLU A 91 18.24 -2.27 32.43
C GLU A 91 18.76 -1.58 31.17
N TYR A 92 19.44 -0.46 31.36
CA TYR A 92 20.27 0.14 30.32
C TYR A 92 21.62 -0.55 30.29
N ARG A 93 22.11 -0.84 29.08
CA ARG A 93 23.44 -1.39 28.83
C ARG A 93 24.00 -0.90 27.50
N LEU A 94 25.23 -1.30 27.17
CA LEU A 94 25.78 -1.05 25.83
C LEU A 94 25.19 -2.07 24.84
N PRO A 95 25.09 -1.75 23.54
CA PRO A 95 24.74 -2.76 22.55
C PRO A 95 25.81 -3.86 22.49
N SER A 96 25.39 -5.09 22.25
CA SER A 96 26.32 -6.14 21.80
C SER A 96 26.77 -5.89 20.34
N ASP A 97 27.89 -6.50 19.93
CA ASP A 97 28.42 -6.47 18.56
C ASP A 97 27.39 -6.98 17.54
N GLU A 98 26.66 -8.03 17.90
CA GLU A 98 25.60 -8.61 17.08
C GLU A 98 24.42 -7.65 16.96
N GLU A 99 23.93 -7.11 18.08
CA GLU A 99 22.82 -6.15 18.07
C GLU A 99 23.19 -4.89 17.27
N TRP A 100 24.45 -4.45 17.33
CA TRP A 100 24.95 -3.34 16.52
C TRP A 100 24.93 -3.67 15.02
N SER A 101 25.32 -4.89 14.62
CA SER A 101 25.25 -5.34 13.22
C SER A 101 23.81 -5.32 12.69
N TRP A 102 22.83 -5.78 13.48
CA TRP A 102 21.41 -5.67 13.11
C TRP A 102 20.94 -4.22 13.05
N ALA A 103 21.38 -3.39 14.00
CA ALA A 103 21.01 -1.97 14.07
C ALA A 103 21.49 -1.18 12.85
N VAL A 104 22.65 -1.51 12.27
CA VAL A 104 23.16 -0.86 11.04
C VAL A 104 22.60 -1.50 9.76
N GLY A 105 21.92 -2.65 9.86
CA GLY A 105 21.29 -3.34 8.73
C GLY A 105 22.18 -4.37 8.03
N LEU A 106 23.19 -4.92 8.70
CA LEU A 106 24.01 -6.00 8.15
C LEU A 106 23.26 -7.34 8.16
N PRO A 107 23.46 -8.20 7.14
CA PRO A 107 23.04 -9.60 7.21
C PRO A 107 23.87 -10.36 8.25
N THR A 108 23.46 -11.59 8.58
CA THR A 108 24.24 -12.45 9.47
C THR A 108 25.67 -12.66 8.95
N GLU A 109 26.65 -12.26 9.75
CA GLU A 109 28.07 -12.30 9.39
C GLU A 109 28.71 -13.64 9.82
N PRO A 110 29.51 -14.29 8.96
CA PRO A 110 30.22 -15.51 9.33
C PRO A 110 31.33 -15.22 10.34
N GLY A 111 31.35 -15.96 11.44
CA GLY A 111 32.37 -15.84 12.50
C GLY A 111 31.74 -15.93 13.90
N ALA A 112 32.46 -16.53 14.85
CA ALA A 112 31.98 -16.72 16.22
C ALA A 112 32.39 -15.57 17.15
N THR A 113 33.40 -14.77 16.78
CA THR A 113 33.87 -13.62 17.56
C THR A 113 33.89 -12.35 16.71
N PRO A 114 33.84 -11.15 17.31
CA PRO A 114 34.01 -9.89 16.57
C PRO A 114 35.30 -9.87 15.73
N ALA A 115 36.41 -10.39 16.25
CA ALA A 115 37.68 -10.52 15.50
C ALA A 115 37.56 -11.39 14.24
N GLU A 116 36.72 -12.42 14.25
CA GLU A 116 36.49 -13.28 13.08
C GLU A 116 35.53 -12.64 12.07
N LYS A 117 34.61 -11.78 12.54
CA LYS A 117 33.61 -11.08 11.71
C LYS A 117 34.14 -9.80 11.06
N THR A 118 35.17 -9.17 11.63
CA THR A 118 35.69 -7.89 11.12
C THR A 118 36.09 -7.99 9.65
N ASP A 119 35.71 -6.98 8.87
CA ASP A 119 36.05 -6.81 7.45
C ASP A 119 35.62 -7.97 6.52
N LYS A 120 34.67 -8.82 6.96
CA LYS A 120 34.16 -9.94 6.16
C LYS A 120 33.12 -9.52 5.11
N ASN A 121 32.51 -8.35 5.29
CA ASN A 121 31.63 -7.73 4.32
C ASN A 121 32.23 -6.39 3.88
N THR A 122 32.91 -6.39 2.73
CA THR A 122 33.73 -5.26 2.25
C THR A 122 33.01 -4.30 1.31
N VAL A 123 31.71 -4.52 1.06
CA VAL A 123 30.92 -3.73 0.09
C VAL A 123 29.84 -2.87 0.76
N ASP A 124 29.57 -3.10 2.05
CA ASP A 124 28.51 -2.40 2.79
C ASP A 124 29.07 -1.31 3.72
N PHE A 125 28.63 -0.08 3.49
CA PHE A 125 28.81 1.07 4.38
C PHE A 125 27.51 1.40 5.10
N PRO A 126 27.52 2.20 6.19
CA PRO A 126 26.29 2.64 6.87
C PRO A 126 25.28 3.36 5.96
N TRP A 127 25.74 3.86 4.81
CA TRP A 127 24.93 4.52 3.77
C TRP A 127 24.63 3.66 2.53
N GLY A 128 24.98 2.37 2.54
CA GLY A 128 24.74 1.42 1.45
C GLY A 128 25.96 1.12 0.57
N ILE A 129 25.72 0.72 -0.68
CA ILE A 129 26.75 0.30 -1.63
C ILE A 129 27.31 1.51 -2.41
N GLY A 130 28.56 1.88 -2.16
CA GLY A 130 29.23 2.97 -2.87
C GLY A 130 30.21 3.77 -2.02
N TYR A 131 31.36 4.11 -2.59
CA TYR A 131 32.39 4.94 -1.95
C TYR A 131 32.94 5.94 -2.96
N PRO A 132 33.10 7.24 -2.60
CA PRO A 132 32.82 7.87 -1.30
C PRO A 132 31.30 7.98 -0.99
N PRO A 133 30.89 8.36 0.24
CA PRO A 133 29.48 8.52 0.58
C PRO A 133 28.79 9.58 -0.31
N PRO A 134 27.56 9.32 -0.82
CA PRO A 134 26.85 10.27 -1.66
C PRO A 134 26.20 11.39 -0.82
N GLY A 135 26.81 12.57 -0.79
CA GLY A 135 26.28 13.71 -0.03
C GLY A 135 26.41 13.55 1.50
N LYS A 136 25.83 14.47 2.29
CA LYS A 136 26.03 14.51 3.74
C LYS A 136 25.26 13.39 4.48
N LEU A 137 25.90 12.24 4.67
CA LEU A 137 25.32 11.00 5.22
C LEU A 137 26.03 10.49 6.49
N GLY A 138 27.06 11.18 6.96
CA GLY A 138 27.71 10.93 8.25
C GLY A 138 28.82 11.93 8.48
N ASN A 139 29.40 11.91 9.68
CA ASN A 139 30.53 12.77 10.07
C ASN A 139 31.83 11.96 10.05
N TYR A 140 32.73 12.27 9.12
CA TYR A 140 33.94 11.49 8.83
C TYR A 140 35.13 12.42 8.59
N ALA A 141 36.35 11.86 8.50
CA ALA A 141 37.49 12.67 8.08
C ALA A 141 37.32 13.05 6.62
N ASP A 142 37.04 14.33 6.37
CA ASP A 142 36.70 14.84 5.04
C ASP A 142 37.44 16.15 4.70
N GLU A 143 36.97 16.90 3.69
CA GLU A 143 37.61 18.16 3.30
C GLU A 143 37.62 19.23 4.42
N THR A 144 36.62 19.24 5.30
CA THR A 144 36.56 20.15 6.47
C THR A 144 37.52 19.76 7.57
N PHE A 145 37.63 18.46 7.86
CA PHE A 145 38.66 17.91 8.75
C PHE A 145 40.07 18.22 8.21
N HIS A 146 40.30 17.93 6.92
CA HIS A 146 41.60 18.16 6.27
C HIS A 146 42.01 19.63 6.30
N ALA A 147 41.08 20.54 6.03
CA ALA A 147 41.34 21.98 6.10
C ALA A 147 41.71 22.44 7.52
N LYS A 148 41.15 21.80 8.56
CA LYS A 148 41.39 22.16 9.96
C LYS A 148 42.68 21.57 10.53
N PHE A 149 43.06 20.36 10.10
CA PHE A 149 44.18 19.59 10.65
C PHE A 149 45.27 19.23 9.64
N PRO A 150 45.90 20.21 8.98
CA PRO A 150 46.85 19.99 7.89
C PRO A 150 48.26 19.60 8.36
N LYS A 151 48.48 19.09 9.58
CA LYS A 151 49.82 18.69 10.09
C LYS A 151 49.95 17.18 10.35
N HIS A 152 48.84 16.45 10.30
CA HIS A 152 48.82 15.02 10.62
C HIS A 152 49.21 14.09 9.45
N TRP A 153 49.72 14.64 8.35
CA TRP A 153 50.14 13.86 7.17
C TRP A 153 51.66 13.67 7.15
N LYS A 154 52.12 12.45 7.45
CA LYS A 154 53.44 11.96 7.01
C LYS A 154 53.27 10.53 6.49
N ASP A 155 53.54 10.39 5.19
CA ASP A 155 53.77 9.16 4.40
C ASP A 155 53.19 7.83 4.91
N ARG A 156 52.06 7.43 4.32
CA ARG A 156 51.77 6.02 4.03
C ARG A 156 51.23 5.89 2.61
N GLU A 157 51.86 5.02 1.82
CA GLU A 157 51.75 4.95 0.36
C GLU A 157 50.44 4.37 -0.22
N ARG A 158 49.37 4.13 0.55
CA ARG A 158 48.07 3.66 0.02
C ARG A 158 46.92 4.19 0.87
N ASP A 159 45.90 4.75 0.20
CA ASP A 159 44.67 5.37 0.71
C ASP A 159 44.83 6.71 1.46
N LEU A 160 44.09 7.73 1.00
CA LEU A 160 44.13 9.09 1.57
C LEU A 160 43.56 9.07 3.00
N PRO A 161 44.11 9.86 3.97
CA PRO A 161 43.65 9.87 5.36
C PRO A 161 42.33 10.63 5.58
N TRP A 162 41.69 11.11 4.51
CA TRP A 162 40.37 11.72 4.52
C TRP A 162 39.65 11.44 3.18
N ILE A 163 38.33 11.58 3.17
CA ILE A 163 37.48 11.32 2.03
C ILE A 163 37.51 12.53 1.08
N LYS A 164 38.32 12.43 0.02
CA LYS A 164 38.41 13.49 -1.00
C LYS A 164 37.08 13.69 -1.72
N GLY A 165 36.66 14.95 -1.86
CA GLY A 165 35.38 15.33 -2.49
C GLY A 165 34.15 15.18 -1.59
N TYR A 166 34.33 14.84 -0.31
CA TYR A 166 33.28 14.78 0.68
C TYR A 166 33.34 15.98 1.63
N ASN A 167 32.19 16.53 1.99
CA ASN A 167 32.10 17.66 2.90
C ASN A 167 30.81 17.61 3.71
N ASP A 168 30.89 17.19 4.96
CA ASP A 168 29.83 17.12 5.94
C ASP A 168 29.61 18.45 6.66
N GLY A 169 30.63 19.31 6.74
CA GLY A 169 30.58 20.63 7.35
C GLY A 169 31.17 20.70 8.76
N TYR A 170 31.72 19.60 9.29
CA TYR A 170 32.19 19.49 10.67
C TYR A 170 33.62 18.95 10.72
N ALA A 171 34.56 19.80 11.11
CA ALA A 171 35.95 19.38 11.27
C ALA A 171 36.20 18.45 12.48
N THR A 172 35.21 18.30 13.36
CA THR A 172 35.23 17.46 14.58
C THR A 172 33.85 16.81 14.76
N THR A 173 33.52 16.30 15.95
CA THR A 173 32.15 15.87 16.29
C THR A 173 31.08 16.88 15.84
N SER A 174 29.91 16.38 15.45
CA SER A 174 28.73 17.14 15.06
C SER A 174 27.61 16.95 16.10
N PRO A 175 26.60 17.84 16.16
CA PRO A 175 25.41 17.59 16.96
C PRO A 175 24.80 16.25 16.59
N VAL A 176 24.39 15.47 17.59
CA VAL A 176 23.81 14.15 17.33
C VAL A 176 22.54 14.29 16.50
N GLY A 177 22.33 13.38 15.54
CA GLY A 177 21.19 13.45 14.61
C GLY A 177 21.33 14.48 13.47
N SER A 178 22.52 15.07 13.28
CA SER A 178 22.78 16.00 12.16
C SER A 178 22.64 15.37 10.77
N PHE A 179 22.76 14.04 10.69
CA PHE A 179 22.68 13.27 9.45
C PHE A 179 21.41 12.40 9.43
N PRO A 180 20.92 12.01 8.24
CA PRO A 180 19.73 11.18 8.12
C PRO A 180 19.81 9.89 8.94
N ALA A 181 18.67 9.50 9.53
CA ALA A 181 18.57 8.20 10.18
C ALA A 181 18.58 7.05 9.15
N ASN A 182 19.01 5.87 9.60
CA ASN A 182 18.85 4.65 8.81
C ASN A 182 17.39 4.13 8.83
N ALA A 183 17.13 2.99 8.17
CA ALA A 183 15.79 2.40 8.07
C ALA A 183 15.13 2.04 9.42
N HIS A 184 15.90 1.96 10.50
CA HIS A 184 15.42 1.73 11.86
C HIS A 184 15.20 3.02 12.66
N GLY A 185 15.42 4.20 12.06
CA GLY A 185 15.31 5.48 12.74
C GLY A 185 16.53 5.81 13.63
N LEU A 186 17.66 5.12 13.43
CA LEU A 186 18.90 5.37 14.16
C LEU A 186 19.78 6.37 13.42
N HIS A 187 20.20 7.42 14.10
CA HIS A 187 21.18 8.38 13.62
C HIS A 187 22.60 7.99 14.04
N ASP A 188 23.59 8.56 13.35
CA ASP A 188 25.01 8.45 13.69
C ASP A 188 25.50 6.99 13.78
N MET A 189 24.89 6.08 13.00
CA MET A 189 25.36 4.69 12.86
C MET A 189 26.62 4.58 12.01
N GLY A 190 26.96 5.66 11.29
CA GLY A 190 28.21 5.85 10.59
C GLY A 190 28.77 7.23 10.88
N GLY A 191 29.96 7.26 11.48
CA GLY A 191 30.71 8.47 11.80
C GLY A 191 30.39 9.05 13.18
N ASN A 192 30.75 10.31 13.36
CA ASN A 192 30.71 11.06 14.62
C ASN A 192 31.66 10.46 15.68
N VAL A 193 31.35 9.34 16.33
CA VAL A 193 32.23 8.71 17.34
C VAL A 193 32.23 7.19 17.22
N TRP A 194 33.36 6.56 17.54
CA TRP A 194 33.40 5.11 17.74
C TRP A 194 32.58 4.73 18.96
N GLN A 195 31.64 3.80 18.80
CA GLN A 195 30.72 3.39 19.86
C GLN A 195 31.21 2.12 20.55
N TRP A 196 31.36 2.17 21.88
CA TRP A 196 31.64 0.98 22.69
C TRP A 196 30.50 -0.05 22.64
N CYS A 197 30.86 -1.32 22.45
CA CYS A 197 29.97 -2.48 22.59
C CYS A 197 30.31 -3.34 23.82
N GLU A 198 29.41 -4.23 24.22
CA GLU A 198 29.62 -5.13 25.37
C GLU A 198 30.69 -6.18 25.12
N ASP A 199 30.82 -6.65 23.90
CA ASP A 199 31.58 -7.86 23.58
C ASP A 199 33.09 -7.67 23.74
N TRP A 200 33.73 -8.77 24.14
CA TRP A 200 35.18 -8.93 23.95
C TRP A 200 35.47 -9.13 22.47
N PHE A 201 36.52 -8.49 21.97
CA PHE A 201 36.90 -8.56 20.56
C PHE A 201 37.29 -9.98 20.14
N ASP A 202 38.01 -10.69 21.01
CA ASP A 202 38.51 -12.04 20.78
C ASP A 202 38.41 -12.91 22.05
N LYS A 203 38.85 -14.16 21.93
CA LYS A 203 38.84 -15.16 23.01
C LYS A 203 39.83 -14.84 24.14
N ASP A 204 40.83 -14.00 23.88
CA ASP A 204 41.83 -13.61 24.89
C ASP A 204 41.25 -12.60 25.89
N GLN A 205 40.11 -11.97 25.58
CA GLN A 205 39.40 -11.02 26.44
C GLN A 205 40.28 -9.88 26.95
N LYS A 206 41.19 -9.38 26.10
CA LYS A 206 42.07 -8.24 26.40
C LYS A 206 41.51 -6.91 25.94
N GLN A 207 40.69 -6.93 24.89
CA GLN A 207 40.18 -5.75 24.20
C GLN A 207 38.67 -5.84 23.98
N ARG A 208 37.96 -4.72 24.13
CA ARG A 208 36.54 -4.57 23.83
C ARG A 208 36.35 -4.09 22.40
N VAL A 209 35.14 -4.25 21.89
CA VAL A 209 34.76 -3.86 20.53
C VAL A 209 34.30 -2.40 20.49
N ARG A 210 34.70 -1.68 19.45
CA ARG A 210 34.06 -0.44 19.01
C ARG A 210 33.58 -0.52 17.56
N ARG A 211 32.46 0.13 17.25
CA ARG A 211 31.81 0.13 15.93
C ARG A 211 31.50 1.55 15.45
N GLY A 212 31.23 1.70 14.15
CA GLY A 212 30.57 2.89 13.58
C GLY A 212 31.47 3.95 12.95
N ALA A 213 32.80 3.87 13.07
CA ALA A 213 33.73 4.94 12.65
C ALA A 213 33.56 6.26 13.42
N SER A 214 34.39 7.26 13.12
CA SER A 214 34.43 8.55 13.81
C SER A 214 34.71 9.70 12.85
N TRP A 215 34.55 10.93 13.34
CA TRP A 215 34.84 12.17 12.61
C TRP A 215 36.29 12.29 12.10
N ASP A 216 37.24 11.51 12.63
CA ASP A 216 38.63 11.45 12.19
C ASP A 216 38.97 10.19 11.37
N ALA A 217 37.96 9.38 11.01
CA ALA A 217 38.12 8.20 10.16
C ALA A 217 37.81 8.53 8.69
N GLY A 218 38.77 8.30 7.80
CA GLY A 218 38.61 8.58 6.37
C GLY A 218 39.08 7.45 5.45
N ASP A 219 39.68 6.40 6.01
CA ASP A 219 40.09 5.25 5.23
C ASP A 219 38.90 4.34 4.92
N ARG A 220 38.87 3.82 3.70
CA ARG A 220 37.73 3.02 3.21
C ARG A 220 37.47 1.76 4.04
N GLY A 221 38.48 1.20 4.70
CA GLY A 221 38.35 -0.01 5.50
C GLY A 221 37.58 0.25 6.80
N THR A 222 38.01 1.24 7.57
CA THR A 222 37.42 1.57 8.88
C THR A 222 35.99 2.09 8.78
N LEU A 223 35.59 2.62 7.62
CA LEU A 223 34.24 3.11 7.35
C LEU A 223 33.22 2.00 7.05
N GLN A 224 33.65 0.75 6.85
CA GLN A 224 32.74 -0.36 6.55
C GLN A 224 31.88 -0.70 7.77
N SER A 225 30.61 -1.03 7.54
CA SER A 225 29.70 -1.43 8.62
C SER A 225 30.20 -2.67 9.37
N SER A 226 30.94 -3.55 8.69
CA SER A 226 31.52 -4.77 9.26
C SER A 226 32.83 -4.53 10.04
N HIS A 227 33.38 -3.32 10.02
CA HIS A 227 34.63 -3.03 10.70
C HIS A 227 34.45 -2.98 12.23
N ARG A 228 35.37 -3.63 12.95
CA ARG A 228 35.41 -3.66 14.42
C ARG A 228 36.78 -3.19 14.90
N ARG A 229 36.79 -2.10 15.66
CA ARG A 229 38.03 -1.52 16.19
C ARG A 229 38.28 -2.00 17.63
N PRO A 230 39.30 -2.84 17.87
CA PRO A 230 39.62 -3.30 19.22
C PRO A 230 40.26 -2.18 20.05
N SER A 231 39.95 -2.12 21.34
CA SER A 231 40.56 -1.16 22.27
C SER A 231 40.55 -1.69 23.70
N ALA A 232 41.55 -1.31 24.51
CA ALA A 232 41.59 -1.74 25.89
C ALA A 232 40.43 -1.10 26.69
N PRO A 233 39.78 -1.81 27.64
CA PRO A 233 38.59 -1.28 28.34
C PRO A 233 38.81 0.07 29.06
N LYS A 234 40.05 0.37 29.45
CA LYS A 234 40.45 1.59 30.17
C LYS A 234 40.92 2.72 29.26
N GLU A 235 41.03 2.48 27.96
CA GLU A 235 41.53 3.43 26.98
C GLU A 235 40.51 4.54 26.71
N ARG A 236 41.00 5.77 26.62
CA ARG A 236 40.20 6.98 26.35
C ARG A 236 40.76 7.64 25.09
N GLY A 237 39.87 8.11 24.23
CA GLY A 237 40.22 8.86 23.03
C GLY A 237 39.17 9.91 22.73
N TYR A 238 39.57 10.96 22.02
CA TYR A 238 38.67 12.04 21.58
C TYR A 238 37.63 11.57 20.53
N ASP A 239 37.78 10.34 20.04
CA ASP A 239 36.91 9.63 19.11
C ASP A 239 36.12 8.49 19.81
N HIS A 240 36.28 8.29 21.13
CA HIS A 240 35.61 7.24 21.90
C HIS A 240 34.30 7.75 22.51
N GLY A 241 33.17 7.24 22.05
CA GLY A 241 31.85 7.49 22.60
C GLY A 241 31.03 6.20 22.79
N PHE A 242 29.74 6.34 23.05
CA PHE A 242 28.85 5.18 23.19
C PHE A 242 27.37 5.57 23.05
N ARG A 243 26.55 4.55 22.83
CA ARG A 243 25.09 4.63 22.89
C ARG A 243 24.53 3.56 23.82
N CYS A 244 23.30 3.75 24.26
CA CYS A 244 22.64 2.84 25.19
C CYS A 244 21.58 2.00 24.46
N VAL A 245 21.40 0.77 24.93
CA VAL A 245 20.21 -0.03 24.65
C VAL A 245 19.43 -0.28 25.94
N LEU A 246 18.12 -0.49 25.83
CA LEU A 246 17.28 -0.95 26.93
C LEU A 246 16.88 -2.41 26.68
N ALA A 247 17.17 -3.29 27.64
CA ALA A 247 16.94 -4.73 27.57
C ALA A 247 16.54 -5.32 28.93
N ALA A 248 16.03 -6.56 28.94
CA ALA A 248 15.71 -7.28 30.18
C ALA A 248 17.00 -7.74 30.89
N SER A 249 17.05 -7.59 32.22
CA SER A 249 18.21 -7.94 33.06
C SER A 249 18.40 -9.46 33.14
N VAL A 250 19.64 -9.92 32.96
CA VAL A 250 20.00 -11.34 32.85
C VAL A 250 20.57 -11.84 34.18
N ASP A 251 19.74 -11.98 35.22
CA ASP A 251 20.13 -12.72 36.43
C ASP A 251 18.91 -13.24 37.23
N THR A 252 18.57 -14.52 37.03
CA THR A 252 18.41 -15.58 38.06
C THR A 252 17.66 -16.80 37.49
N ALA A 253 18.20 -17.99 37.79
CA ALA A 253 17.72 -19.30 37.33
C ALA A 253 16.38 -19.74 37.95
N SER A 254 15.65 -20.57 37.20
CA SER A 254 14.30 -21.15 37.38
C SER A 254 13.97 -21.69 38.81
N PRO A 255 12.67 -21.76 39.19
CA PRO A 255 11.77 -22.81 38.68
C PRO A 255 10.44 -22.27 38.14
N SER A 256 9.83 -23.05 37.27
CA SER A 256 8.48 -22.86 36.74
C SER A 256 7.47 -22.46 37.83
N LEU A 257 6.89 -21.27 37.72
CA LEU A 257 5.52 -20.94 38.15
C LEU A 257 5.15 -19.54 37.64
N SER A 258 4.10 -19.53 36.82
CA SER A 258 3.17 -18.43 36.54
C SER A 258 3.48 -17.08 37.18
N LEU A 259 3.87 -16.09 36.37
CA LEU A 259 3.89 -14.70 36.81
C LEU A 259 2.46 -14.17 37.02
N PRO A 260 2.20 -13.38 38.08
CA PRO A 260 0.91 -12.79 38.37
C PRO A 260 0.62 -11.60 37.44
N VAL A 261 -0.66 -11.45 37.10
CA VAL A 261 -1.23 -10.39 36.26
C VAL A 261 -1.24 -9.05 37.00
N SER A 262 -0.67 -7.99 36.41
CA SER A 262 -1.11 -6.58 36.57
C SER A 262 -0.29 -5.67 35.63
N GLU A 263 -0.81 -4.81 34.76
CA GLU A 263 -2.16 -4.44 34.35
C GLU A 263 -2.24 -4.63 32.83
N SER A 264 -3.36 -5.16 32.33
CA SER A 264 -3.56 -5.27 30.89
C SER A 264 -3.50 -3.87 30.26
N ALA A 265 -2.60 -3.65 29.30
CA ALA A 265 -2.71 -2.49 28.41
C ALA A 265 -4.15 -2.45 27.89
N ALA A 266 -4.87 -1.37 28.21
CA ALA A 266 -6.29 -1.28 27.92
C ALA A 266 -6.52 -1.52 26.43
N THR A 267 -7.29 -2.55 26.10
CA THR A 267 -7.81 -2.75 24.76
C THR A 267 -8.83 -1.64 24.45
N PRO A 268 -9.20 -1.40 23.19
CA PRO A 268 -10.25 -0.41 22.90
C PRO A 268 -11.55 -0.64 23.67
N ASP A 269 -11.89 -1.90 23.97
CA ASP A 269 -13.11 -2.27 24.71
C ASP A 269 -12.99 -2.05 26.23
N THR A 270 -11.76 -1.98 26.74
CA THR A 270 -11.46 -1.77 28.17
C THR A 270 -10.87 -0.40 28.47
N ALA A 271 -10.71 0.44 27.44
CA ALA A 271 -10.22 1.79 27.57
C ALA A 271 -11.15 2.60 28.47
N SER A 272 -10.54 3.37 29.36
CA SER A 272 -11.22 4.33 30.22
C SER A 272 -10.45 5.65 30.23
N LYS A 273 -11.02 6.66 30.88
CA LYS A 273 -10.32 7.93 31.10
C LYS A 273 -8.99 7.74 31.84
N ASP A 274 -8.95 6.80 32.79
CA ASP A 274 -7.77 6.55 33.64
C ASP A 274 -6.83 5.48 33.05
N ALA A 275 -7.29 4.75 32.03
CA ALA A 275 -6.52 3.73 31.32
C ALA A 275 -6.82 3.81 29.81
N SER A 276 -6.17 4.76 29.11
CA SER A 276 -6.37 5.00 27.68
C SER A 276 -5.81 3.86 26.81
N PHE A 277 -6.51 3.50 25.73
CA PHE A 277 -5.92 2.69 24.67
C PHE A 277 -4.86 3.50 23.92
N THR A 278 -3.67 2.94 23.71
CA THR A 278 -2.59 3.61 22.97
C THR A 278 -2.31 2.88 21.66
N ASN A 279 -2.35 3.60 20.55
CA ASN A 279 -2.14 3.03 19.22
C ASN A 279 -0.64 2.91 18.86
N SER A 280 -0.35 2.39 17.66
CA SER A 280 1.03 2.15 17.17
C SER A 280 1.86 3.43 16.97
N LEU A 281 1.20 4.60 16.88
CA LEU A 281 1.84 5.92 16.81
C LEU A 281 1.99 6.58 18.19
N GLY A 282 1.57 5.89 19.27
CA GLY A 282 1.58 6.44 20.62
C GLY A 282 0.45 7.44 20.89
N MET A 283 -0.56 7.52 20.02
CA MET A 283 -1.75 8.33 20.25
C MET A 283 -2.62 7.64 21.29
N LYS A 284 -3.04 8.38 22.32
CA LYS A 284 -3.89 7.86 23.40
C LYS A 284 -5.35 8.15 23.11
N LEU A 285 -6.19 7.13 23.24
CA LEU A 285 -7.62 7.21 22.97
C LEU A 285 -8.45 6.81 24.18
N VAL A 286 -9.48 7.59 24.47
CA VAL A 286 -10.39 7.41 25.61
C VAL A 286 -11.85 7.39 25.12
N PRO A 287 -12.74 6.62 25.78
CA PRO A 287 -14.15 6.62 25.41
C PRO A 287 -14.82 7.97 25.73
N VAL A 288 -15.72 8.41 24.85
CA VAL A 288 -16.60 9.57 25.10
C VAL A 288 -18.02 9.05 25.36
N PRO A 289 -18.55 9.17 26.59
CA PRO A 289 -19.91 8.74 26.91
C PRO A 289 -20.94 9.39 25.99
N GLY A 290 -21.86 8.59 25.46
CA GLY A 290 -22.85 9.04 24.45
C GLY A 290 -22.41 8.87 23.00
N THR A 291 -21.16 8.44 22.76
CA THR A 291 -20.67 8.05 21.44
C THR A 291 -20.33 6.55 21.39
N LYS A 292 -20.07 6.03 20.19
CA LYS A 292 -19.60 4.65 20.00
C LYS A 292 -18.12 4.57 19.65
N VAL A 293 -17.35 5.63 19.91
CA VAL A 293 -15.94 5.74 19.51
C VAL A 293 -15.04 6.10 20.68
N LEU A 294 -13.76 5.78 20.56
CA LEU A 294 -12.72 6.35 21.41
C LEU A 294 -12.14 7.58 20.70
N PHE A 295 -12.06 8.69 21.41
CA PHE A 295 -11.42 9.91 20.92
C PHE A 295 -9.94 9.89 21.23
N CYS A 296 -9.10 10.24 20.24
CA CYS A 296 -7.75 10.66 20.55
C CYS A 296 -7.80 11.87 21.48
N ILE A 297 -7.01 11.83 22.55
CA ILE A 297 -7.03 12.87 23.58
C ILE A 297 -6.47 14.20 23.08
N HIS A 298 -5.78 14.21 21.94
CA HIS A 298 -5.21 15.39 21.30
C HIS A 298 -5.32 15.32 19.76
N GLU A 299 -5.00 16.42 19.07
CA GLU A 299 -4.93 16.50 17.61
C GLU A 299 -3.75 15.69 17.05
N ALA A 300 -3.80 15.30 15.78
CA ALA A 300 -2.69 14.62 15.12
C ALA A 300 -1.45 15.52 15.09
N ARG A 301 -0.32 15.01 15.60
CA ARG A 301 0.93 15.77 15.69
C ARG A 301 1.69 15.75 14.36
N TYR A 302 2.65 16.67 14.23
CA TYR A 302 3.58 16.69 13.11
C TYR A 302 4.25 15.32 12.90
N GLN A 303 4.74 14.68 13.97
CA GLN A 303 5.37 13.37 13.88
C GLN A 303 4.42 12.25 13.43
N ASP A 304 3.15 12.34 13.83
CA ASP A 304 2.15 11.33 13.47
C ASP A 304 1.93 11.41 11.96
N TYR A 305 1.67 12.63 11.44
CA TYR A 305 1.49 12.86 10.01
C TYR A 305 2.78 12.64 9.18
N ALA A 306 3.96 12.90 9.76
CA ALA A 306 5.24 12.58 9.14
C ALA A 306 5.44 11.07 8.95
N ALA A 307 4.99 10.24 9.91
CA ALA A 307 5.02 8.79 9.76
C ALA A 307 4.11 8.32 8.61
N TYR A 308 2.93 8.94 8.46
CA TYR A 308 2.06 8.72 7.30
C TYR A 308 2.74 9.13 5.98
N ALA A 309 3.36 10.30 5.96
CA ALA A 309 4.04 10.84 4.79
C ALA A 309 5.25 10.01 4.34
N ALA A 310 5.98 9.41 5.27
CA ALA A 310 7.13 8.56 4.97
C ALA A 310 6.72 7.28 4.23
N GLU A 311 5.52 6.75 4.50
CA GLU A 311 5.00 5.52 3.91
C GLU A 311 4.09 5.77 2.69
N THR A 312 3.77 7.03 2.38
CA THR A 312 2.80 7.38 1.33
C THR A 312 3.42 8.30 0.27
N PRO A 313 3.88 7.77 -0.88
CA PRO A 313 4.43 8.58 -1.94
C PRO A 313 3.35 9.45 -2.62
N GLY A 314 3.77 10.61 -3.13
CA GLY A 314 2.88 11.49 -3.91
C GLY A 314 1.92 12.36 -3.10
N ILE A 315 2.11 12.48 -1.78
CA ILE A 315 1.33 13.42 -0.97
C ILE A 315 1.80 14.86 -1.17
N ASP A 316 0.87 15.80 -1.04
CA ASP A 316 1.17 17.23 -1.04
C ASP A 316 2.11 17.57 0.12
N ASN A 317 3.11 18.42 -0.12
CA ASN A 317 4.19 18.74 0.84
C ASN A 317 3.97 20.04 1.63
N THR A 318 2.82 20.72 1.48
CA THR A 318 2.53 21.98 2.19
C THR A 318 2.59 21.84 3.71
N TRP A 319 2.28 20.66 4.25
CA TRP A 319 2.43 20.35 5.68
C TRP A 319 3.89 20.36 6.17
N LYS A 320 4.91 20.27 5.29
CA LYS A 320 6.31 20.32 5.72
C LYS A 320 6.72 21.69 6.21
N ASP A 321 6.17 22.74 5.60
CA ASP A 321 6.37 24.11 6.03
C ASP A 321 5.40 24.44 7.16
N GLN A 322 5.87 24.36 8.41
CA GLN A 322 5.08 24.76 9.58
C GLN A 322 5.30 26.23 9.96
N SER A 323 5.90 27.04 9.07
CA SER A 323 6.08 28.47 9.30
C SER A 323 4.78 29.24 9.12
N VAL A 324 4.65 30.30 9.91
CA VAL A 324 3.55 31.26 9.87
C VAL A 324 4.16 32.65 9.80
N ARG A 325 4.01 33.32 8.65
CA ARG A 325 4.45 34.71 8.44
C ARG A 325 5.91 34.97 8.85
N GLY A 326 6.78 34.03 8.52
CA GLY A 326 8.22 34.10 8.84
C GLY A 326 8.58 33.68 10.27
N PHE A 327 7.59 33.44 11.14
CA PHE A 327 7.81 32.80 12.43
C PHE A 327 7.85 31.28 12.26
N VAL A 328 8.89 30.63 12.82
CA VAL A 328 9.07 29.18 12.80
C VAL A 328 9.14 28.70 14.24
N SER A 329 8.17 27.87 14.65
CA SER A 329 8.27 27.15 15.93
C SER A 329 9.23 25.98 15.77
N THR A 330 10.40 26.05 16.40
CA THR A 330 11.44 25.01 16.34
C THR A 330 11.48 24.12 17.58
N GLU A 331 10.97 24.60 18.71
CA GLU A 331 10.92 23.85 19.97
C GLU A 331 9.86 22.74 19.90
N ASN A 332 10.24 21.50 20.24
CA ASN A 332 9.33 20.35 20.28
C ASN A 332 8.44 20.17 19.04
N ARG A 333 8.90 20.61 17.85
CA ARG A 333 8.14 20.60 16.58
C ARG A 333 7.33 19.31 16.35
N GLU A 334 7.92 18.16 16.64
CA GLU A 334 7.29 16.84 16.51
C GLU A 334 6.02 16.65 17.36
N GLN A 335 5.85 17.41 18.44
CA GLN A 335 4.71 17.39 19.35
C GLN A 335 3.68 18.50 19.08
N HIS A 336 3.93 19.42 18.15
CA HIS A 336 2.91 20.38 17.71
C HIS A 336 1.88 19.68 16.82
N PRO A 337 0.61 20.12 16.79
CA PRO A 337 -0.36 19.61 15.82
C PRO A 337 0.13 19.89 14.40
N VAL A 338 -0.15 18.97 13.48
CA VAL A 338 0.17 19.19 12.07
C VAL A 338 -0.75 20.27 11.48
N MET A 339 -0.17 21.31 10.87
CA MET A 339 -0.89 22.39 10.22
C MET A 339 -0.88 22.26 8.69
N LYS A 340 -1.73 23.05 8.01
CA LYS A 340 -1.86 23.12 6.54
C LYS A 340 -2.38 21.82 5.94
N ILE A 341 -3.33 21.19 6.64
CA ILE A 341 -3.93 19.92 6.23
C ILE A 341 -5.32 20.16 5.62
N GLY A 342 -5.54 19.63 4.41
CA GLY A 342 -6.86 19.59 3.77
C GLY A 342 -7.71 18.43 4.30
N TRP A 343 -9.01 18.45 4.02
CA TRP A 343 -9.92 17.40 4.52
C TRP A 343 -9.58 16.02 3.94
N GLU A 344 -9.29 15.95 2.64
CA GLU A 344 -8.90 14.67 2.00
C GLU A 344 -7.59 14.12 2.58
N ASP A 345 -6.65 14.97 2.95
CA ASP A 345 -5.37 14.57 3.55
C ASP A 345 -5.58 13.92 4.92
N ALA A 346 -6.43 14.53 5.76
CA ALA A 346 -6.80 14.03 7.08
C ALA A 346 -7.54 12.67 6.97
N GLN A 347 -8.41 12.51 5.97
CA GLN A 347 -9.06 11.22 5.67
C GLN A 347 -8.06 10.16 5.21
N LYS A 348 -7.10 10.51 4.33
CA LYS A 348 -6.07 9.59 3.88
C LYS A 348 -5.15 9.15 5.02
N PHE A 349 -4.82 10.04 5.95
CA PHE A 349 -4.13 9.71 7.18
C PHE A 349 -4.90 8.68 8.00
N CYS A 350 -6.19 8.92 8.27
CA CYS A 350 -7.04 7.99 9.02
C CYS A 350 -7.13 6.62 8.34
N ALA A 351 -7.28 6.60 7.01
CA ALA A 351 -7.31 5.38 6.23
C ALA A 351 -5.96 4.63 6.29
N TRP A 352 -4.84 5.34 6.22
CA TRP A 352 -3.52 4.75 6.39
C TRP A 352 -3.32 4.15 7.78
N LEU A 353 -3.66 4.88 8.84
CA LEU A 353 -3.56 4.40 10.21
C LEU A 353 -4.46 3.18 10.44
N SER A 354 -5.65 3.18 9.83
CA SER A 354 -6.56 2.03 9.82
C SER A 354 -5.93 0.77 9.21
N ARG A 355 -5.28 0.92 8.06
CA ARG A 355 -4.55 -0.17 7.39
C ARG A 355 -3.39 -0.66 8.24
N LYS A 356 -2.60 0.28 8.77
CA LYS A 356 -1.39 0.00 9.56
C LYS A 356 -1.68 -0.83 10.81
N GLU A 357 -2.85 -0.65 11.42
CA GLU A 357 -3.20 -1.32 12.67
C GLU A 357 -4.30 -2.37 12.56
N GLY A 358 -4.92 -2.53 11.39
CA GLY A 358 -6.07 -3.42 11.23
C GLY A 358 -7.28 -2.98 12.06
N ARG A 359 -7.42 -1.68 12.34
CA ARG A 359 -8.51 -1.08 13.12
C ARG A 359 -9.21 0.00 12.29
N THR A 360 -10.38 0.48 12.72
CA THR A 360 -11.08 1.56 12.00
C THR A 360 -10.87 2.90 12.67
N TYR A 361 -9.98 3.71 12.11
CA TYR A 361 -9.77 5.11 12.44
C TYR A 361 -10.46 6.03 11.43
N ARG A 362 -11.05 7.12 11.92
CA ARG A 362 -11.68 8.15 11.08
C ARG A 362 -11.66 9.52 11.76
N LEU A 363 -12.08 10.54 11.04
CA LEU A 363 -12.41 11.84 11.65
C LEU A 363 -13.69 11.72 12.51
N PRO A 364 -13.82 12.51 13.59
CA PRO A 364 -15.05 12.58 14.37
C PRO A 364 -16.21 13.13 13.53
N THR A 365 -17.45 12.76 13.88
CA THR A 365 -18.63 13.47 13.38
C THR A 365 -18.85 14.78 14.16
N ASP A 366 -19.63 15.70 13.61
CA ASP A 366 -20.08 16.92 14.28
C ASP A 366 -20.78 16.63 15.61
N GLU A 367 -21.60 15.59 15.62
CA GLU A 367 -22.33 15.15 16.81
C GLU A 367 -21.39 14.59 17.87
N GLU A 368 -20.49 13.69 17.47
CA GLU A 368 -19.49 13.11 18.37
C GLU A 368 -18.58 14.19 18.95
N TRP A 369 -18.16 15.17 18.13
CA TRP A 369 -17.36 16.30 18.58
C TRP A 369 -18.13 17.19 19.56
N SER A 370 -19.42 17.45 19.29
CA SER A 370 -20.28 18.24 20.18
C SER A 370 -20.47 17.55 21.54
N ILE A 371 -20.59 16.22 21.56
CA ILE A 371 -20.61 15.45 22.81
C ILE A 371 -19.24 15.52 23.51
N ALA A 372 -18.15 15.35 22.76
CA ALA A 372 -16.79 15.33 23.29
C ALA A 372 -16.37 16.66 23.94
N VAL A 373 -16.80 17.81 23.40
CA VAL A 373 -16.52 19.13 24.00
C VAL A 373 -17.42 19.44 25.20
N GLY A 374 -18.50 18.66 25.41
CA GLY A 374 -19.45 18.85 26.50
C GLY A 374 -20.73 19.61 26.14
N LEU A 375 -21.03 19.82 24.86
CA LEU A 375 -22.24 20.50 24.35
C LEU A 375 -23.45 19.55 24.17
N GLY A 376 -23.23 18.25 24.34
CA GLY A 376 -24.26 17.22 24.16
C GLY A 376 -25.56 17.49 24.93
N PRO A 377 -25.53 17.87 26.23
CA PRO A 377 -26.73 18.19 27.00
C PRO A 377 -27.59 19.32 26.44
N GLU A 378 -26.97 20.35 25.87
CA GLU A 378 -27.61 21.54 25.32
C GLU A 378 -28.15 21.28 23.91
N GLU A 379 -27.54 20.33 23.18
CA GLU A 379 -28.00 19.85 21.88
C GLU A 379 -28.89 18.58 21.97
N LYS A 380 -29.37 18.16 23.16
CA LYS A 380 -30.19 16.95 23.39
C LYS A 380 -31.46 16.82 22.55
N GLN A 381 -31.94 17.92 21.96
CA GLN A 381 -33.10 17.95 21.06
C GLN A 381 -32.70 18.21 19.60
N ARG A 382 -31.50 17.78 19.18
CA ARG A 382 -31.04 17.88 17.79
C ARG A 382 -32.15 17.35 16.88
N PRO A 383 -32.76 18.20 16.02
CA PRO A 383 -33.81 17.75 15.12
C PRO A 383 -33.29 16.64 14.22
N GLN A 384 -34.12 15.63 13.96
CA GLN A 384 -33.74 14.56 13.04
C GLN A 384 -33.42 15.16 11.66
N GLY A 385 -32.22 14.90 11.15
CA GLY A 385 -31.73 15.48 9.90
C GLY A 385 -31.16 16.91 10.01
N ALA A 386 -30.94 17.44 11.21
CA ALA A 386 -30.28 18.73 11.38
C ALA A 386 -28.85 18.70 10.84
N THR A 387 -28.53 19.64 9.96
CA THR A 387 -27.17 19.83 9.45
C THR A 387 -26.32 20.63 10.46
N PRO A 388 -24.98 20.56 10.39
CA PRO A 388 -24.11 21.44 11.17
C PRO A 388 -24.48 22.93 11.01
N ALA A 389 -24.82 23.37 9.81
CA ALA A 389 -25.27 24.75 9.55
C ALA A 389 -26.46 25.18 10.42
N MET A 390 -27.40 24.26 10.68
CA MET A 390 -28.59 24.54 11.49
C MET A 390 -28.28 24.66 12.98
N LEU A 391 -27.10 24.24 13.44
CA LEU A 391 -26.72 24.19 14.85
C LEU A 391 -25.63 25.21 15.19
N SER A 392 -24.90 25.67 14.18
CA SER A 392 -23.82 26.65 14.34
C SER A 392 -24.31 27.89 15.09
N LEU A 393 -23.59 28.26 16.15
CA LEU A 393 -23.84 29.45 16.99
C LEU A 393 -25.20 29.49 17.70
N LYS A 394 -26.00 28.40 17.68
CA LYS A 394 -27.30 28.36 18.37
C LYS A 394 -27.16 28.43 19.87
N GLU A 395 -26.26 27.61 20.43
CA GLU A 395 -25.86 27.76 21.83
C GLU A 395 -24.75 28.81 21.89
N ASN A 396 -25.00 29.93 22.55
CA ASN A 396 -24.15 31.11 22.46
C ASN A 396 -23.47 31.47 23.79
N SER A 397 -23.59 30.62 24.82
CA SER A 397 -23.07 30.89 26.16
C SER A 397 -21.90 29.98 26.58
N LEU A 398 -21.68 28.86 25.88
CA LEU A 398 -20.68 27.86 26.27
C LEU A 398 -19.41 27.90 25.41
N PHE A 399 -18.28 27.89 26.09
CA PHE A 399 -16.93 27.75 25.53
C PHE A 399 -16.31 26.44 26.03
N PRO A 400 -15.24 25.95 25.37
CA PRO A 400 -14.54 24.72 25.79
C PRO A 400 -14.00 24.74 27.23
N TRP A 401 -13.78 25.94 27.80
CA TRP A 401 -13.33 26.15 29.17
C TRP A 401 -14.44 26.59 30.15
N GLY A 402 -15.71 26.69 29.70
CA GLY A 402 -16.85 27.10 30.52
C GLY A 402 -17.62 28.31 29.97
N GLY A 403 -18.38 29.01 30.83
CA GLY A 403 -19.32 30.07 30.40
C GLY A 403 -18.80 31.51 30.42
N VAL A 404 -17.54 31.75 30.76
CA VAL A 404 -16.97 33.10 30.95
C VAL A 404 -16.00 33.43 29.81
N PHE A 405 -16.25 34.52 29.09
CA PHE A 405 -15.38 35.05 28.04
C PHE A 405 -14.98 36.50 28.33
N PRO A 406 -13.73 36.91 28.06
CA PRO A 406 -12.60 36.07 27.59
C PRO A 406 -12.03 35.20 28.73
N PRO A 407 -11.26 34.14 28.41
CA PRO A 407 -10.53 33.39 29.42
C PRO A 407 -9.43 34.26 30.04
N LYS A 408 -9.00 33.93 31.27
CA LYS A 408 -7.85 34.56 31.93
C LYS A 408 -6.62 33.70 31.78
N THR A 409 -5.44 34.32 31.75
CA THR A 409 -4.13 33.63 31.64
C THR A 409 -3.98 32.44 32.61
N GLY A 410 -4.42 32.59 33.86
CA GLY A 410 -4.35 31.51 34.87
C GLY A 410 -5.27 30.30 34.60
N ASP A 411 -6.28 30.46 33.74
CA ASP A 411 -7.25 29.41 33.42
C ASP A 411 -6.59 28.29 32.61
N LYS A 412 -5.57 28.62 31.80
CA LYS A 412 -4.95 27.75 30.79
C LYS A 412 -6.01 27.13 29.88
N ALA A 413 -6.85 27.99 29.31
CA ALA A 413 -8.07 27.62 28.60
C ALA A 413 -7.82 26.93 27.24
N GLY A 414 -6.69 27.21 26.60
CA GLY A 414 -6.34 26.70 25.27
C GLY A 414 -5.34 27.62 24.57
N ASN A 415 -4.97 27.28 23.34
CA ASN A 415 -4.09 28.10 22.52
C ASN A 415 -4.89 28.99 21.55
N TYR A 416 -4.76 30.31 21.67
CA TYR A 416 -5.60 31.31 21.01
C TYR A 416 -4.79 32.50 20.48
N SER A 417 -5.44 33.39 19.73
CA SER A 417 -4.81 34.64 19.37
C SER A 417 -4.76 35.57 20.58
N ASP A 418 -3.56 35.79 21.12
CA ASP A 418 -3.36 36.43 22.41
C ASP A 418 -2.13 37.37 22.46
N ALA A 419 -1.70 37.76 23.66
CA ALA A 419 -0.53 38.62 23.85
C ALA A 419 0.78 38.03 23.28
N SER A 420 1.01 36.71 23.43
CA SER A 420 2.17 36.01 22.89
C SER A 420 2.22 36.05 21.36
N ARG A 421 1.08 35.82 20.70
CA ARG A 421 0.98 35.97 19.24
C ARG A 421 1.22 37.41 18.80
N LYS A 422 0.56 38.38 19.44
CA LYS A 422 0.73 39.80 19.11
C LYS A 422 2.20 40.24 19.21
N ALA A 423 2.92 39.74 20.21
CA ALA A 423 4.31 40.11 20.43
C ALA A 423 5.30 39.47 19.43
N ARG A 424 5.10 38.21 19.05
CA ARG A 424 6.13 37.41 18.36
C ARG A 424 5.77 36.97 16.93
N ALA A 425 4.48 36.92 16.59
CA ALA A 425 4.01 36.58 15.25
C ALA A 425 2.80 37.44 14.79
N PRO A 426 2.89 38.79 14.84
CA PRO A 426 1.77 39.66 14.46
C PRO A 426 1.52 39.71 12.94
N ASP A 427 0.26 39.84 12.58
CA ASP A 427 -0.25 40.42 11.34
C ASP A 427 -0.50 41.95 11.47
N VAL A 428 -0.63 42.64 10.32
CA VAL A 428 -0.88 44.09 10.16
C VAL A 428 -2.01 44.60 11.05
N ASN A 429 -3.02 43.78 11.33
CA ASN A 429 -4.15 44.08 12.23
C ASN A 429 -4.43 42.92 13.20
N THR A 430 -3.40 42.42 13.89
CA THR A 430 -3.56 41.30 14.85
C THR A 430 -4.60 41.64 15.91
N LYS A 431 -5.76 40.99 15.84
CA LYS A 431 -6.73 40.95 16.93
C LYS A 431 -6.29 39.85 17.90
N TYR A 432 -6.36 40.12 19.19
CA TYR A 432 -5.92 39.18 20.21
C TYR A 432 -6.70 39.41 21.51
N LEU A 433 -6.71 38.41 22.39
CA LEU A 433 -7.30 38.49 23.72
C LEU A 433 -6.36 39.28 24.65
N GLU A 434 -6.78 40.47 25.11
CA GLU A 434 -5.88 41.39 25.83
C GLU A 434 -5.43 40.91 27.22
N ASP A 435 -6.28 40.18 27.95
CA ASP A 435 -6.02 39.69 29.31
C ASP A 435 -5.65 38.18 29.36
N TYR A 436 -5.32 37.61 28.21
CA TYR A 436 -4.93 36.21 28.04
C TYR A 436 -3.54 36.12 27.41
N ASP A 437 -2.70 35.23 27.95
CA ASP A 437 -1.39 34.88 27.41
C ASP A 437 -1.11 33.40 27.70
N ASP A 438 -1.17 32.57 26.67
CA ASP A 438 -0.89 31.15 26.70
C ASP A 438 0.60 30.82 26.56
N GLY A 439 1.43 31.82 26.25
CA GLY A 439 2.87 31.65 26.09
C GLY A 439 3.30 31.12 24.72
N PHE A 440 2.40 30.94 23.75
CA PHE A 440 2.68 30.41 22.42
C PHE A 440 2.28 31.39 21.32
N PRO A 441 3.19 31.74 20.40
CA PRO A 441 2.88 32.72 19.35
C PRO A 441 2.19 32.10 18.12
N THR A 442 2.23 30.78 17.98
CA THR A 442 1.56 29.99 16.95
C THR A 442 0.98 28.73 17.61
N THR A 443 1.13 27.53 17.03
CA THR A 443 0.72 26.31 17.72
C THR A 443 1.53 26.07 18.99
N ALA A 444 0.93 25.35 19.93
CA ALA A 444 1.57 24.82 21.13
C ALA A 444 1.74 23.31 20.97
N PRO A 445 2.72 22.67 21.63
CA PRO A 445 2.74 21.22 21.76
C PRO A 445 1.39 20.73 22.29
N VAL A 446 0.87 19.65 21.71
CA VAL A 446 -0.41 19.07 22.16
C VAL A 446 -0.35 18.74 23.65
N MET A 447 -1.49 18.84 24.34
CA MET A 447 -1.64 18.65 25.79
C MET A 447 -0.91 19.69 26.66
N SER A 448 -0.62 20.89 26.13
CA SER A 448 -0.05 21.99 26.93
C SER A 448 -1.06 22.63 27.90
N PHE A 449 -2.35 22.44 27.64
CA PHE A 449 -3.46 23.04 28.39
C PHE A 449 -4.22 22.01 29.22
N LYS A 450 -5.18 22.45 30.04
CA LYS A 450 -5.95 21.52 30.87
C LYS A 450 -6.89 20.68 29.99
N PRO A 451 -7.01 19.36 30.25
CA PRO A 451 -8.03 18.57 29.60
C PRO A 451 -9.42 18.91 30.15
N ASN A 452 -10.46 18.62 29.37
CA ASN A 452 -11.83 18.65 29.88
C ASN A 452 -12.12 17.45 30.82
N GLU A 453 -13.35 17.36 31.32
CA GLU A 453 -13.74 16.29 32.27
C GLU A 453 -13.60 14.88 31.70
N LEU A 454 -13.53 14.72 30.38
CA LEU A 454 -13.33 13.43 29.70
C LEU A 454 -11.85 13.09 29.47
N GLY A 455 -10.93 13.99 29.84
CA GLY A 455 -9.50 13.81 29.58
C GLY A 455 -9.07 14.21 28.17
N LEU A 456 -9.92 14.93 27.42
CA LEU A 456 -9.60 15.44 26.09
C LEU A 456 -8.95 16.82 26.20
N TYR A 457 -7.78 16.96 25.59
CA TYR A 457 -7.01 18.19 25.50
C TYR A 457 -7.37 18.96 24.23
N ASP A 458 -7.05 20.26 24.24
CA ASP A 458 -7.02 21.13 23.06
C ASP A 458 -8.36 21.24 22.29
N MET A 459 -9.48 20.82 22.90
CA MET A 459 -10.83 20.87 22.31
C MET A 459 -11.29 22.28 21.93
N GLY A 460 -10.58 23.30 22.37
CA GLY A 460 -10.95 24.68 22.17
C GLY A 460 -9.95 25.53 21.44
N GLY A 461 -8.82 25.05 20.95
CA GLY A 461 -7.82 25.93 20.34
C GLY A 461 -6.72 25.15 19.64
N ASN A 462 -5.54 25.78 19.50
CA ASN A 462 -4.41 25.24 18.75
C ASN A 462 -4.70 25.16 17.25
N VAL A 463 -5.46 24.19 16.75
CA VAL A 463 -5.87 24.11 15.33
C VAL A 463 -7.36 23.80 15.18
N TRP A 464 -7.95 24.30 14.10
CA TRP A 464 -9.26 23.86 13.66
C TRP A 464 -9.23 22.39 13.27
N GLU A 465 -10.14 21.59 13.80
CA GLU A 465 -10.21 20.15 13.59
C GLU A 465 -11.24 19.76 12.53
N TRP A 466 -10.82 19.03 11.49
CA TRP A 466 -11.74 18.51 10.47
C TRP A 466 -12.70 17.45 11.03
N CYS A 467 -14.00 17.59 10.71
CA CYS A 467 -15.03 16.57 10.93
C CYS A 467 -15.44 15.91 9.61
N VAL A 468 -16.04 14.72 9.68
CA VAL A 468 -16.47 13.98 8.47
C VAL A 468 -17.67 14.64 7.75
N ASP A 469 -18.51 15.37 8.48
CA ASP A 469 -19.79 15.88 8.00
C ASP A 469 -19.67 16.98 6.93
N TRP A 470 -20.63 17.00 6.02
CA TRP A 470 -20.89 18.18 5.19
C TRP A 470 -21.53 19.27 6.04
N TYR A 471 -21.20 20.54 5.78
CA TYR A 471 -21.74 21.66 6.55
C TYR A 471 -23.27 21.80 6.37
N ASP A 472 -23.76 21.59 5.15
CA ASP A 472 -25.18 21.63 4.79
C ASP A 472 -25.52 20.66 3.64
N ALA A 473 -26.80 20.60 3.27
CA ALA A 473 -27.32 19.71 2.23
C ALA A 473 -26.77 19.98 0.82
N THR A 474 -26.12 21.13 0.58
CA THR A 474 -25.54 21.44 -0.73
C THR A 474 -24.24 20.68 -0.98
N GLN A 475 -23.60 20.15 0.07
CA GLN A 475 -22.37 19.36 0.03
C GLN A 475 -21.21 20.05 -0.72
N LYS A 476 -21.13 21.39 -0.62
CA LYS A 476 -20.03 22.18 -1.20
C LYS A 476 -18.87 22.40 -0.24
N GLU A 477 -19.16 22.42 1.06
CA GLU A 477 -18.22 22.79 2.11
C GLU A 477 -18.27 21.78 3.26
N ARG A 478 -17.09 21.39 3.76
CA ARG A 478 -16.92 20.57 4.95
C ARG A 478 -16.84 21.47 6.18
N MET A 479 -16.87 20.84 7.34
CA MET A 479 -16.96 21.55 8.61
C MET A 479 -15.74 21.28 9.52
N LEU A 480 -15.33 22.32 10.23
CA LEU A 480 -14.27 22.34 11.22
C LEU A 480 -14.81 22.78 12.59
N ARG A 481 -14.21 22.25 13.66
CA ARG A 481 -14.53 22.56 15.06
C ARG A 481 -13.30 23.03 15.84
N GLY A 482 -13.52 23.63 17.01
CA GLY A 482 -12.47 23.85 18.00
C GLY A 482 -11.92 25.27 18.10
N GLY A 483 -11.77 26.02 17.01
CA GLY A 483 -11.00 27.27 17.04
C GLY A 483 -9.51 27.02 16.81
N SER A 484 -8.67 28.05 16.86
CA SER A 484 -7.23 27.90 16.65
C SER A 484 -6.42 29.00 17.34
N TRP A 485 -5.09 28.84 17.33
CA TRP A 485 -4.10 29.84 17.78
C TRP A 485 -4.27 31.20 17.09
N GLU A 486 -5.02 31.28 15.98
CA GLU A 486 -5.26 32.54 15.29
C GLU A 486 -6.58 33.25 15.60
N ASP A 487 -7.44 32.67 16.44
CA ASP A 487 -8.79 33.18 16.69
C ASP A 487 -8.93 33.87 18.06
N PRO A 488 -9.30 35.16 18.11
CA PRO A 488 -9.61 35.89 19.36
C PRO A 488 -11.10 36.16 19.57
N GLY A 489 -11.94 35.85 18.56
CA GLY A 489 -13.32 36.29 18.51
C GLY A 489 -14.23 35.42 19.37
N ARG A 490 -15.06 36.06 20.19
CA ARG A 490 -16.05 35.38 21.05
C ARG A 490 -16.86 34.32 20.30
N GLU A 491 -17.48 34.69 19.18
CA GLU A 491 -18.32 33.76 18.40
C GLU A 491 -17.52 32.58 17.84
N VAL A 492 -16.26 32.84 17.48
CA VAL A 492 -15.40 31.84 16.84
C VAL A 492 -14.98 30.75 17.82
N LEU A 493 -14.85 31.11 19.11
CA LEU A 493 -14.41 30.22 20.19
C LEU A 493 -15.56 29.54 20.95
N LEU A 494 -16.81 29.77 20.55
CA LEU A 494 -17.95 29.05 21.11
C LEU A 494 -17.87 27.56 20.79
N SER A 495 -18.22 26.71 21.77
CA SER A 495 -18.27 25.26 21.56
C SER A 495 -19.23 24.86 20.45
N SER A 496 -20.26 25.67 20.16
CA SER A 496 -21.26 25.44 19.13
C SER A 496 -20.86 25.92 17.73
N ASN A 497 -19.73 26.62 17.60
CA ASN A 497 -19.30 27.17 16.32
C ASN A 497 -18.84 26.06 15.37
N ARG A 498 -19.31 26.14 14.13
CA ARG A 498 -18.99 25.22 13.03
C ARG A 498 -18.47 26.04 11.87
N ARG A 499 -17.15 26.08 11.71
CA ARG A 499 -16.52 26.79 10.62
C ARG A 499 -16.68 25.96 9.35
N ARG A 500 -17.15 26.58 8.26
CA ARG A 500 -17.29 25.93 6.96
C ARG A 500 -16.20 26.38 6.01
N THR A 501 -15.75 25.47 5.17
CA THR A 501 -14.79 25.77 4.11
C THR A 501 -14.77 24.65 3.08
N ARG A 502 -14.21 24.93 1.91
CA ARG A 502 -13.99 23.91 0.89
C ARG A 502 -13.00 22.83 1.38
N PRO A 503 -13.17 21.56 0.99
CA PRO A 503 -12.31 20.44 1.43
C PRO A 503 -10.82 20.61 1.07
N ASP A 504 -10.55 21.26 -0.06
CA ASP A 504 -9.22 21.48 -0.64
C ASP A 504 -8.41 22.61 0.03
N HIS A 505 -9.03 23.38 0.94
CA HIS A 505 -8.36 24.48 1.63
C HIS A 505 -7.39 24.00 2.72
N ARG A 506 -6.19 24.61 2.76
CA ARG A 506 -5.06 24.23 3.63
C ARG A 506 -4.43 25.41 4.40
N PRO A 507 -5.20 26.28 5.08
CA PRO A 507 -4.62 27.37 5.86
C PRO A 507 -3.78 26.84 7.04
N PRO A 508 -2.85 27.64 7.56
CA PRO A 508 -1.95 27.25 8.63
C PRO A 508 -2.65 27.02 9.98
N SER A 509 -3.95 27.28 10.10
CA SER A 509 -4.71 26.99 11.31
C SER A 509 -5.50 25.68 11.23
N PHE A 510 -5.43 24.93 10.12
CA PHE A 510 -6.20 23.69 9.96
C PHE A 510 -5.35 22.44 10.22
N GLY A 511 -5.91 21.57 11.05
CA GLY A 511 -5.40 20.24 11.39
C GLY A 511 -6.57 19.28 11.59
N PHE A 512 -6.36 18.20 12.36
CA PHE A 512 -7.42 17.22 12.60
C PHE A 512 -7.15 16.35 13.83
N ARG A 513 -8.21 15.73 14.34
CA ARG A 513 -8.19 14.70 15.38
C ARG A 513 -8.73 13.39 14.83
N VAL A 514 -8.28 12.29 15.39
CA VAL A 514 -8.72 10.94 15.01
C VAL A 514 -9.59 10.31 16.10
N VAL A 515 -10.61 9.55 15.69
CA VAL A 515 -11.36 8.64 16.55
C VAL A 515 -11.18 7.20 16.10
N LEU A 516 -11.25 6.26 17.04
CA LEU A 516 -11.25 4.81 16.80
C LEU A 516 -12.67 4.26 16.99
N VAL A 517 -13.12 3.42 16.06
CA VAL A 517 -14.35 2.65 16.19
C VAL A 517 -14.02 1.27 16.82
N PRO A 518 -14.36 1.01 18.09
CA PRO A 518 -14.19 -0.29 18.72
C PRO A 518 -15.08 -1.35 18.05
N GLU A 519 -14.58 -2.57 17.93
CA GLU A 519 -15.33 -3.68 17.32
C GLU A 519 -16.48 -4.11 18.24
N SER A 520 -17.74 -3.98 17.81
CA SER A 520 -18.87 -4.49 18.58
C SER A 520 -18.82 -6.02 18.68
N ALA A 521 -18.82 -6.55 19.91
CA ALA A 521 -18.71 -7.97 20.23
C ALA A 521 -19.55 -8.90 19.31
N PRO A 522 -18.89 -9.83 18.59
CA PRO A 522 -19.54 -11.04 18.10
C PRO A 522 -19.70 -12.04 19.25
N ALA A 523 -20.73 -12.89 19.16
CA ALA A 523 -20.91 -14.11 19.95
C ALA A 523 -19.61 -14.93 20.09
N PRO A 524 -19.44 -15.72 21.18
CA PRO A 524 -18.15 -16.11 21.74
C PRO A 524 -17.19 -16.74 20.72
N LYS A 525 -16.05 -16.07 20.52
CA LYS A 525 -14.94 -16.54 19.68
C LYS A 525 -14.19 -17.65 20.42
N SER A 526 -14.17 -18.85 19.84
CA SER A 526 -13.21 -19.89 20.21
C SER A 526 -11.78 -19.40 19.92
N GLN A 527 -10.85 -19.82 20.76
CA GLN A 527 -9.42 -19.55 20.63
C GLN A 527 -8.88 -19.86 19.21
N ALA A 528 -8.11 -18.94 18.65
CA ALA A 528 -7.17 -19.20 17.56
C ALA A 528 -5.81 -18.73 18.10
N SER A 529 -4.87 -19.58 18.52
CA SER A 529 -4.13 -20.60 17.76
C SER A 529 -3.79 -20.14 16.35
N ALA A 530 -2.50 -20.06 16.06
CA ALA A 530 -2.01 -20.07 14.69
C ALA A 530 -2.60 -21.30 13.98
N SER A 531 -3.45 -21.12 12.96
CA SER A 531 -3.80 -22.19 12.01
C SER A 531 -4.90 -21.78 11.03
N ALA A 532 -4.76 -22.24 9.79
CA ALA A 532 -5.83 -22.59 8.84
C ALA A 532 -6.64 -21.43 8.18
N PRO A 533 -7.11 -21.65 6.93
CA PRO A 533 -7.91 -20.67 6.17
C PRO A 533 -9.21 -20.31 6.90
N ALA A 534 -9.64 -19.05 6.74
CA ALA A 534 -10.85 -18.49 7.34
C ALA A 534 -12.11 -19.34 7.05
N PRO A 535 -13.10 -19.38 7.96
CA PRO A 535 -14.36 -20.08 7.72
C PRO A 535 -15.04 -19.57 6.44
N ALA A 536 -15.56 -20.49 5.63
CA ALA A 536 -16.20 -20.18 4.35
C ALA A 536 -17.46 -19.31 4.58
N ALA A 537 -17.47 -18.09 4.05
CA ALA A 537 -18.64 -17.19 3.98
C ALA A 537 -19.96 -17.93 3.70
N THR A 538 -20.99 -17.59 4.46
CA THR A 538 -22.37 -18.09 4.36
C THR A 538 -23.35 -16.92 4.23
N LYS A 539 -24.66 -17.21 4.11
CA LYS A 539 -25.70 -16.17 4.10
C LYS A 539 -25.73 -15.36 5.40
N GLU A 540 -25.58 -16.04 6.53
CA GLU A 540 -25.60 -15.45 7.87
C GLU A 540 -24.27 -14.76 8.22
N HIS A 541 -23.18 -15.22 7.62
CA HIS A 541 -21.83 -14.69 7.80
C HIS A 541 -21.19 -14.38 6.43
N PRO A 542 -21.64 -13.30 5.75
CA PRO A 542 -21.12 -12.95 4.44
C PRO A 542 -19.66 -12.53 4.53
N PHE A 543 -18.92 -12.74 3.43
CA PHE A 543 -17.60 -12.13 3.26
C PHE A 543 -17.79 -10.61 3.09
N ILE A 544 -17.02 -9.80 3.80
CA ILE A 544 -17.13 -8.34 3.77
C ILE A 544 -15.80 -7.77 3.28
N ASN A 545 -15.86 -7.01 2.19
CA ASN A 545 -14.70 -6.38 1.59
C ASN A 545 -14.39 -5.00 2.25
N THR A 546 -13.33 -4.32 1.84
CA THR A 546 -12.89 -3.04 2.43
C THR A 546 -13.85 -1.88 2.15
N LEU A 547 -14.72 -2.00 1.14
CA LEU A 547 -15.82 -1.07 0.87
C LEU A 547 -17.08 -1.36 1.70
N GLY A 548 -17.06 -2.42 2.52
CA GLY A 548 -18.23 -2.87 3.28
C GLY A 548 -19.29 -3.55 2.42
N MET A 549 -18.96 -3.94 1.19
CA MET A 549 -19.82 -4.79 0.36
C MET A 549 -19.82 -6.21 0.92
N LYS A 550 -21.00 -6.85 0.93
CA LYS A 550 -21.21 -8.16 1.52
C LYS A 550 -21.42 -9.20 0.42
N PHE A 551 -20.75 -10.34 0.53
CA PHE A 551 -20.76 -11.40 -0.46
C PHE A 551 -21.19 -12.74 0.15
N VAL A 552 -22.15 -13.41 -0.51
CA VAL A 552 -22.73 -14.69 -0.07
C VAL A 552 -22.54 -15.76 -1.15
N PRO A 553 -22.34 -17.04 -0.77
CA PRO A 553 -22.18 -18.10 -1.75
C PRO A 553 -23.48 -18.36 -2.52
N VAL A 554 -23.36 -18.53 -3.83
CA VAL A 554 -24.44 -19.07 -4.68
C VAL A 554 -23.97 -20.40 -5.25
N PRO A 555 -24.72 -21.51 -5.04
CA PRO A 555 -24.42 -22.77 -5.69
C PRO A 555 -24.55 -22.62 -7.21
N ILE A 556 -23.44 -22.79 -7.92
CA ILE A 556 -23.43 -22.80 -9.39
C ILE A 556 -23.55 -24.25 -9.84
N THR A 557 -24.61 -24.54 -10.58
CA THR A 557 -24.91 -25.86 -11.14
C THR A 557 -24.81 -25.81 -12.65
N GLY A 558 -23.88 -26.57 -13.24
CA GLY A 558 -23.61 -26.58 -14.68
C GLY A 558 -22.86 -25.35 -15.19
N GLY A 559 -22.33 -25.45 -16.41
CA GLY A 559 -21.58 -24.37 -17.06
C GLY A 559 -20.10 -24.26 -16.63
N PRO A 560 -19.37 -23.23 -17.09
CA PRO A 560 -17.91 -23.13 -16.93
C PRO A 560 -17.41 -22.95 -15.48
N THR A 561 -18.30 -22.55 -14.56
CA THR A 561 -18.00 -22.36 -13.14
C THR A 561 -18.73 -23.35 -12.24
N ASP A 562 -19.23 -24.45 -12.81
CA ASP A 562 -19.85 -25.56 -12.06
C ASP A 562 -18.93 -26.06 -10.94
N GLY A 563 -19.49 -26.19 -9.74
CA GLY A 563 -18.74 -26.60 -8.55
C GLY A 563 -17.69 -25.59 -8.05
N LYS A 564 -17.51 -24.43 -8.70
CA LYS A 564 -16.66 -23.36 -8.17
C LYS A 564 -17.37 -22.61 -7.06
N ARG A 565 -16.58 -22.10 -6.13
CA ARG A 565 -17.07 -21.22 -5.07
C ARG A 565 -17.12 -19.78 -5.58
N VAL A 566 -18.32 -19.33 -5.94
CA VAL A 566 -18.61 -17.95 -6.37
C VAL A 566 -19.42 -17.24 -5.29
N LEU A 567 -18.91 -16.13 -4.77
CA LEU A 567 -19.63 -15.30 -3.79
C LEU A 567 -20.23 -14.09 -4.50
N PHE A 568 -21.55 -13.95 -4.44
CA PHE A 568 -22.27 -12.81 -5.01
C PHE A 568 -22.34 -11.66 -4.04
N SER A 569 -22.06 -10.43 -4.49
CA SER A 569 -22.46 -9.23 -3.75
C SER A 569 -23.97 -9.28 -3.54
N ILE A 570 -24.42 -9.08 -2.29
CA ILE A 570 -25.84 -9.19 -1.95
C ILE A 570 -26.66 -8.03 -2.50
N TRP A 571 -26.04 -6.92 -2.88
CA TRP A 571 -26.67 -5.78 -3.55
C TRP A 571 -25.87 -5.35 -4.79
N ASP A 572 -26.49 -4.56 -5.64
CA ASP A 572 -25.80 -3.80 -6.68
C ASP A 572 -24.72 -2.89 -6.07
N THR A 573 -23.66 -2.63 -6.84
CA THR A 573 -22.60 -1.69 -6.44
C THR A 573 -23.22 -0.31 -6.22
N ARG A 574 -23.10 0.24 -5.01
CA ARG A 574 -23.74 1.50 -4.63
C ARG A 574 -22.94 2.69 -5.15
N GLY A 575 -23.58 3.86 -5.26
CA GLY A 575 -22.91 5.10 -5.59
C GLY A 575 -21.68 5.36 -4.71
N GLN A 576 -21.82 5.20 -3.39
CA GLN A 576 -20.70 5.33 -2.44
C GLN A 576 -19.54 4.35 -2.67
N ASP A 577 -19.83 3.13 -3.16
CA ASP A 577 -18.79 2.14 -3.41
C ASP A 577 -18.01 2.54 -4.67
N TYR A 578 -18.74 2.96 -5.71
CA TYR A 578 -18.21 3.38 -6.99
C TYR A 578 -17.47 4.73 -6.92
N GLU A 579 -17.88 5.65 -6.06
CA GLU A 579 -17.19 6.94 -5.82
C GLU A 579 -15.76 6.75 -5.33
N VAL A 580 -15.49 5.71 -4.55
CA VAL A 580 -14.13 5.38 -4.10
C VAL A 580 -13.25 5.03 -5.30
N PHE A 581 -13.75 4.21 -6.22
CA PHE A 581 -13.05 3.88 -7.46
C PHE A 581 -12.82 5.11 -8.35
N VAL A 582 -13.85 5.95 -8.53
CA VAL A 582 -13.76 7.20 -9.31
C VAL A 582 -12.68 8.11 -8.75
N ARG A 583 -12.66 8.30 -7.43
CA ARG A 583 -11.67 9.12 -6.73
C ARG A 583 -10.27 8.56 -6.85
N ASP A 584 -10.10 7.26 -6.62
CA ASP A 584 -8.78 6.61 -6.59
C ASP A 584 -8.16 6.47 -7.99
N THR A 585 -8.99 6.45 -9.05
CA THR A 585 -8.54 6.34 -10.44
C THR A 585 -8.62 7.64 -11.23
N ASN A 586 -9.14 8.72 -10.63
CA ASN A 586 -9.40 10.01 -11.29
C ASN A 586 -10.24 9.88 -12.57
N ARG A 587 -11.14 8.89 -12.62
CA ARG A 587 -12.08 8.69 -13.73
C ARG A 587 -13.24 9.70 -13.64
N GLN A 588 -13.89 9.98 -14.76
CA GLN A 588 -15.13 10.74 -14.75
C GLN A 588 -16.33 9.80 -14.64
N TRP A 589 -17.26 10.14 -13.76
CA TRP A 589 -18.54 9.45 -13.62
C TRP A 589 -19.66 10.49 -13.73
N PRO A 590 -20.45 10.46 -14.83
CA PRO A 590 -21.53 11.42 -15.00
C PRO A 590 -22.73 11.16 -14.07
N GLY A 591 -22.79 9.99 -13.41
CA GLY A 591 -23.88 9.62 -12.53
C GLY A 591 -25.22 9.42 -13.25
N ALA A 592 -26.30 9.43 -12.47
CA ALA A 592 -27.66 9.44 -12.98
C ALA A 592 -28.05 10.80 -13.56
N ASP A 593 -28.96 10.80 -14.52
CA ASP A 593 -29.68 11.97 -15.02
C ASP A 593 -30.84 12.41 -14.10
N PHE A 594 -30.88 11.88 -12.87
CA PHE A 594 -31.90 12.14 -11.85
C PHE A 594 -31.27 12.08 -10.44
N PRO A 595 -31.93 12.66 -9.42
CA PRO A 595 -31.40 12.65 -8.06
C PRO A 595 -31.25 11.22 -7.49
N GLN A 596 -30.09 10.94 -6.92
CA GLN A 596 -29.79 9.71 -6.17
C GLN A 596 -29.01 10.07 -4.90
N ILE A 597 -29.21 9.29 -3.83
CA ILE A 597 -28.32 9.33 -2.66
C ILE A 597 -27.29 8.19 -2.75
N SER A 598 -26.24 8.25 -1.94
CA SER A 598 -25.07 7.38 -2.05
C SER A 598 -25.35 5.88 -1.90
N THR A 599 -26.50 5.51 -1.32
CA THR A 599 -26.95 4.12 -1.13
C THR A 599 -27.76 3.55 -2.30
N HIS A 600 -28.05 4.35 -3.32
CA HIS A 600 -28.66 3.89 -4.58
C HIS A 600 -27.61 3.14 -5.42
N PRO A 601 -28.04 2.27 -6.36
CA PRO A 601 -27.12 1.63 -7.29
C PRO A 601 -26.40 2.68 -8.15
N ALA A 602 -25.11 2.44 -8.40
CA ALA A 602 -24.33 3.26 -9.32
C ALA A 602 -24.83 3.05 -10.76
N VAL A 603 -25.46 4.08 -11.32
CA VAL A 603 -25.94 4.11 -12.71
C VAL A 603 -25.16 5.13 -13.54
N GLY A 604 -25.39 5.20 -14.84
CA GLY A 604 -24.56 6.04 -15.72
C GLY A 604 -23.13 5.50 -15.86
N VAL A 605 -22.97 4.19 -15.67
CA VAL A 605 -21.73 3.43 -15.85
C VAL A 605 -21.84 2.57 -17.11
N SER A 606 -20.72 2.39 -17.82
CA SER A 606 -20.64 1.45 -18.94
C SER A 606 -20.22 0.06 -18.47
N TRP A 607 -20.24 -0.93 -19.37
CA TRP A 607 -19.65 -2.24 -19.08
C TRP A 607 -18.15 -2.14 -18.76
N ASN A 608 -17.41 -1.30 -19.52
CA ASN A 608 -15.97 -1.09 -19.31
C ASN A 608 -15.66 -0.46 -17.94
N ASP A 609 -16.53 0.45 -17.48
CA ASP A 609 -16.44 1.02 -16.14
C ASP A 609 -16.66 -0.03 -15.05
N ALA A 610 -17.72 -0.84 -15.19
CA ALA A 610 -18.07 -1.88 -14.24
C ALA A 610 -16.96 -2.96 -14.16
N HIS A 611 -16.41 -3.36 -15.30
CA HIS A 611 -15.28 -4.27 -15.37
C HIS A 611 -14.01 -3.64 -14.75
N ALA A 612 -13.71 -2.37 -15.06
CA ALA A 612 -12.57 -1.67 -14.47
C ALA A 612 -12.69 -1.51 -12.94
N PHE A 613 -13.90 -1.32 -12.43
CA PHE A 613 -14.17 -1.34 -10.98
C PHE A 613 -13.80 -2.69 -10.37
N CYS A 614 -14.20 -3.80 -10.97
CA CYS A 614 -13.85 -5.15 -10.49
C CYS A 614 -12.33 -5.38 -10.45
N VAL A 615 -11.61 -4.99 -11.51
CA VAL A 615 -10.15 -5.09 -11.59
C VAL A 615 -9.48 -4.23 -10.52
N TRP A 616 -9.93 -2.97 -10.40
CA TRP A 616 -9.42 -2.06 -9.38
C TRP A 616 -9.68 -2.59 -7.97
N LEU A 617 -10.89 -3.08 -7.68
CA LEU A 617 -11.26 -3.62 -6.37
C LEU A 617 -10.41 -4.86 -6.04
N THR A 618 -10.13 -5.71 -7.02
CA THR A 618 -9.21 -6.85 -6.87
C THR A 618 -7.81 -6.39 -6.46
N LYS A 619 -7.24 -5.43 -7.20
CA LYS A 619 -5.91 -4.88 -6.90
C LYS A 619 -5.89 -4.21 -5.54
N HIS A 620 -6.91 -3.43 -5.24
CA HIS A 620 -7.08 -2.73 -3.97
C HIS A 620 -7.10 -3.72 -2.81
N GLU A 621 -7.84 -4.81 -2.90
CA GLU A 621 -7.98 -5.80 -1.82
C GLU A 621 -6.75 -6.71 -1.69
N HIS A 622 -6.07 -7.04 -2.79
CA HIS A 622 -4.78 -7.72 -2.77
C HIS A 622 -3.69 -6.89 -2.11
N GLN A 623 -3.61 -5.60 -2.42
CA GLN A 623 -2.65 -4.68 -1.79
C GLN A 623 -2.87 -4.56 -0.28
N LEU A 624 -4.09 -4.82 0.19
CA LEU A 624 -4.49 -4.81 1.59
C LEU A 624 -4.39 -6.19 2.25
N GLY A 625 -3.96 -7.23 1.52
CA GLY A 625 -3.84 -8.60 2.01
C GLY A 625 -5.17 -9.23 2.43
N ARG A 626 -6.31 -8.69 1.97
CA ARG A 626 -7.67 -9.13 2.32
C ARG A 626 -8.19 -10.25 1.42
N LEU A 627 -7.67 -10.32 0.20
CA LEU A 627 -7.90 -11.41 -0.73
C LEU A 627 -6.71 -12.37 -0.73
N GLY A 628 -6.99 -13.67 -0.84
CA GLY A 628 -5.95 -14.63 -1.17
C GLY A 628 -5.40 -14.33 -2.56
N VAL A 629 -4.13 -14.67 -2.82
CA VAL A 629 -3.38 -14.39 -4.07
C VAL A 629 -4.10 -14.80 -5.37
N ASN A 630 -5.12 -15.64 -5.24
CA ASN A 630 -5.84 -16.37 -6.26
C ASN A 630 -7.33 -15.99 -6.32
N ASP A 631 -7.74 -15.03 -5.48
CA ASP A 631 -9.10 -14.53 -5.40
C ASP A 631 -9.22 -13.25 -6.24
N PHE A 632 -10.34 -13.04 -6.93
CA PHE A 632 -10.54 -11.82 -7.70
C PHE A 632 -12.02 -11.48 -7.87
N TYR A 633 -12.30 -10.19 -8.03
CA TYR A 633 -13.63 -9.71 -8.37
C TYR A 633 -13.80 -9.63 -9.88
N ARG A 634 -15.00 -9.97 -10.35
CA ARG A 634 -15.44 -9.78 -11.73
C ARG A 634 -16.96 -9.56 -11.78
N LEU A 635 -17.49 -9.32 -12.98
CA LEU A 635 -18.94 -9.37 -13.18
C LEU A 635 -19.42 -10.85 -13.13
N PRO A 636 -20.67 -11.11 -12.71
CA PRO A 636 -21.23 -12.45 -12.81
C PRO A 636 -21.32 -12.88 -14.27
N SER A 637 -21.19 -14.19 -14.54
CA SER A 637 -21.60 -14.72 -15.83
C SER A 637 -23.13 -14.78 -15.96
N ASP A 638 -23.66 -14.84 -17.18
CA ASP A 638 -25.08 -15.01 -17.46
C ASP A 638 -25.63 -16.28 -16.79
N HIS A 639 -24.86 -17.38 -16.80
CA HIS A 639 -25.30 -18.62 -16.16
C HIS A 639 -25.25 -18.56 -14.64
N GLU A 640 -24.23 -17.92 -14.07
CA GLU A 640 -24.17 -17.69 -12.62
C GLU A 640 -25.33 -16.82 -12.14
N TRP A 641 -25.72 -15.81 -12.93
CA TRP A 641 -26.90 -15.00 -12.68
C TRP A 641 -28.18 -15.84 -12.72
N SER A 642 -28.31 -16.77 -13.67
CA SER A 642 -29.42 -17.74 -13.71
C SER A 642 -29.47 -18.62 -12.46
N CYS A 643 -28.33 -19.05 -11.92
CA CYS A 643 -28.26 -19.76 -10.65
C CYS A 643 -28.70 -18.88 -9.48
N ALA A 644 -28.22 -17.64 -9.42
CA ALA A 644 -28.54 -16.68 -8.36
C ALA A 644 -30.04 -16.34 -8.29
N VAL A 645 -30.72 -16.23 -9.43
CA VAL A 645 -32.17 -15.97 -9.49
C VAL A 645 -33.02 -17.25 -9.35
N GLY A 646 -32.41 -18.43 -9.35
CA GLY A 646 -33.08 -19.71 -9.11
C GLY A 646 -33.62 -20.43 -10.35
N ILE A 647 -33.08 -20.16 -11.55
CA ILE A 647 -33.45 -20.87 -12.79
C ILE A 647 -32.29 -21.67 -13.42
N GLY A 648 -31.13 -21.75 -12.75
CA GLY A 648 -29.92 -22.39 -13.29
C GLY A 648 -30.13 -23.81 -13.82
N GLU A 649 -30.86 -24.65 -13.08
CA GLU A 649 -31.16 -26.05 -13.49
C GLU A 649 -32.25 -26.17 -14.56
N ARG A 650 -32.96 -25.07 -14.87
CA ARG A 650 -34.07 -25.04 -15.83
C ARG A 650 -33.64 -24.59 -17.22
N GLU A 651 -32.37 -24.20 -17.39
CA GLU A 651 -31.79 -23.74 -18.64
C GLU A 651 -30.52 -24.54 -18.98
N ASP A 652 -30.19 -24.61 -20.26
CA ASP A 652 -28.93 -25.22 -20.71
C ASP A 652 -27.78 -24.24 -20.53
N ALA A 653 -26.88 -24.54 -19.58
CA ALA A 653 -25.76 -23.68 -19.19
C ALA A 653 -24.79 -23.34 -20.34
N TYR A 654 -24.72 -24.18 -21.38
CA TYR A 654 -23.78 -24.05 -22.48
C TYR A 654 -24.35 -23.27 -23.68
N LYS A 655 -25.66 -22.95 -23.65
CA LYS A 655 -26.27 -22.10 -24.68
C LYS A 655 -25.93 -20.64 -24.49
N LEU A 656 -25.84 -19.94 -25.61
CA LEU A 656 -25.56 -18.52 -25.61
C LEU A 656 -26.69 -17.76 -24.92
N PRO A 657 -26.40 -16.62 -24.26
CA PRO A 657 -27.40 -15.82 -23.57
C PRO A 657 -28.61 -15.47 -24.44
N PHE A 658 -28.42 -15.15 -25.73
CA PHE A 658 -29.53 -14.85 -26.65
C PHE A 658 -30.47 -16.05 -26.87
N GLU A 659 -29.95 -17.28 -26.87
CA GLU A 659 -30.75 -18.49 -27.13
C GLU A 659 -31.64 -18.85 -25.94
N LYS A 660 -31.22 -18.44 -24.74
CA LYS A 660 -31.92 -18.65 -23.47
C LYS A 660 -32.96 -17.56 -23.19
N SER A 661 -32.86 -16.42 -23.86
CA SER A 661 -33.73 -15.27 -23.61
C SER A 661 -35.21 -15.62 -23.74
N GLN A 662 -35.96 -15.38 -22.66
CA GLN A 662 -37.42 -15.57 -22.55
C GLN A 662 -37.90 -17.01 -22.82
N LYS A 663 -37.03 -18.02 -22.71
CA LYS A 663 -37.40 -19.43 -22.89
C LYS A 663 -38.14 -20.03 -21.69
N ILE A 664 -37.95 -19.46 -20.50
CA ILE A 664 -38.73 -19.79 -19.32
C ILE A 664 -39.78 -18.70 -19.13
N SER A 665 -41.03 -19.04 -19.41
CA SER A 665 -42.12 -18.05 -19.48
C SER A 665 -42.88 -17.87 -18.16
N ASP A 666 -42.59 -18.67 -17.14
CA ASP A 666 -43.34 -18.76 -15.87
C ASP A 666 -42.49 -18.47 -14.62
N ALA A 667 -41.27 -17.94 -14.78
CA ALA A 667 -40.36 -17.63 -13.68
C ALA A 667 -40.02 -16.14 -13.63
N PHE A 668 -40.27 -15.54 -12.46
CA PHE A 668 -39.89 -14.18 -12.11
C PHE A 668 -38.97 -14.20 -10.88
N PRO A 669 -38.20 -13.13 -10.65
CA PRO A 669 -37.31 -12.99 -9.49
C PRO A 669 -38.02 -13.14 -8.13
N TRP A 670 -39.33 -12.88 -8.06
CA TRP A 670 -40.18 -13.01 -6.87
C TRP A 670 -41.06 -14.29 -6.86
N GLY A 671 -40.96 -15.16 -7.87
CA GLY A 671 -41.77 -16.39 -7.98
C GLY A 671 -42.51 -16.52 -9.32
N VAL A 672 -43.68 -17.16 -9.33
CA VAL A 672 -44.45 -17.46 -10.56
C VAL A 672 -45.58 -16.47 -10.85
N GLN A 673 -45.87 -15.57 -9.91
CA GLN A 673 -47.02 -14.65 -9.98
C GLN A 673 -46.77 -13.49 -10.95
N TRP A 674 -47.75 -13.18 -11.79
CA TRP A 674 -47.82 -11.96 -12.59
C TRP A 674 -49.21 -11.32 -12.48
N PRO A 675 -49.35 -9.99 -12.29
CA PRO A 675 -48.30 -8.97 -12.06
C PRO A 675 -47.49 -9.19 -10.76
N PRO A 676 -46.35 -8.49 -10.57
CA PRO A 676 -45.59 -8.57 -9.33
C PRO A 676 -46.45 -8.22 -8.09
N PRO A 677 -46.31 -8.95 -6.97
CA PRO A 677 -46.94 -8.56 -5.71
C PRO A 677 -46.32 -7.26 -5.18
N GLN A 678 -47.05 -6.48 -4.40
CA GLN A 678 -46.54 -5.21 -3.85
C GLN A 678 -45.26 -5.43 -3.04
N GLY A 679 -44.25 -4.60 -3.29
CA GLY A 679 -42.92 -4.72 -2.68
C GLY A 679 -42.04 -5.85 -3.25
N ALA A 680 -42.37 -6.39 -4.44
CA ALA A 680 -41.54 -7.39 -5.11
C ALA A 680 -40.20 -6.84 -5.61
N GLY A 681 -40.12 -5.54 -5.89
CA GLY A 681 -38.93 -4.88 -6.41
C GLY A 681 -39.21 -3.44 -6.84
N ASN A 682 -38.20 -2.77 -7.36
CA ASN A 682 -38.35 -1.44 -7.95
C ASN A 682 -38.56 -1.52 -9.46
N TYR A 683 -39.74 -1.07 -9.91
CA TYR A 683 -40.25 -1.16 -11.28
C TYR A 683 -41.03 0.11 -11.66
N ALA A 684 -41.41 0.23 -12.92
CA ALA A 684 -42.23 1.37 -13.34
C ALA A 684 -43.67 1.21 -12.81
N GLY A 685 -43.93 1.78 -11.63
CA GLY A 685 -45.21 1.77 -10.92
C GLY A 685 -46.07 3.02 -11.15
N THR A 686 -47.21 3.09 -10.46
CA THR A 686 -48.22 4.16 -10.58
C THR A 686 -47.66 5.54 -10.19
N GLU A 687 -46.71 5.58 -9.27
CA GLU A 687 -45.96 6.77 -8.83
C GLU A 687 -45.15 7.43 -9.94
N LEU A 688 -44.84 6.71 -11.04
CA LEU A 688 -44.11 7.26 -12.17
C LEU A 688 -45.00 8.12 -13.08
N GLN A 689 -46.32 8.00 -12.95
CA GLN A 689 -47.30 8.66 -13.82
C GLN A 689 -47.12 10.19 -13.91
N PRO A 690 -46.91 10.93 -12.80
CA PRO A 690 -46.69 12.38 -12.89
C PRO A 690 -45.41 12.75 -13.64
N ALA A 691 -44.31 12.01 -13.44
CA ALA A 691 -43.03 12.24 -14.10
C ALA A 691 -43.14 12.01 -15.62
N LEU A 692 -43.80 10.92 -16.04
CA LEU A 692 -44.05 10.66 -17.47
C LEU A 692 -44.95 11.73 -18.10
N ALA A 693 -45.97 12.20 -17.39
CA ALA A 693 -46.84 13.27 -17.86
C ALA A 693 -46.10 14.61 -18.02
N ALA A 694 -45.06 14.85 -17.21
CA ALA A 694 -44.16 16.00 -17.31
C ALA A 694 -43.08 15.86 -18.42
N GLY A 695 -43.02 14.72 -19.11
CA GLY A 695 -41.99 14.44 -20.11
C GLY A 695 -40.62 14.08 -19.50
N GLU A 696 -40.59 13.72 -18.21
CA GLU A 696 -39.39 13.18 -17.57
C GLU A 696 -39.20 11.73 -18.02
N PHE A 697 -37.96 11.33 -18.32
CA PHE A 697 -37.57 9.98 -18.77
C PHE A 697 -38.17 9.50 -20.10
N ASN A 698 -37.83 10.17 -21.20
CA ASN A 698 -38.30 9.86 -22.58
C ASN A 698 -38.08 8.41 -23.07
N TYR A 699 -37.21 7.65 -22.40
CA TYR A 699 -36.95 6.23 -22.69
C TYR A 699 -37.89 5.26 -21.98
N VAL A 700 -38.65 5.69 -20.97
CA VAL A 700 -39.66 4.87 -20.30
C VAL A 700 -40.96 4.92 -21.11
N LYS A 701 -41.56 3.77 -21.39
CA LYS A 701 -42.69 3.64 -22.34
C LYS A 701 -44.04 3.34 -21.68
N GLY A 702 -44.09 3.20 -20.37
CA GLY A 702 -45.30 2.87 -19.62
C GLY A 702 -45.02 2.56 -18.16
N PHE A 703 -46.07 2.24 -17.42
CA PHE A 703 -46.02 1.83 -16.02
C PHE A 703 -47.12 0.80 -15.71
N MET A 704 -46.96 0.03 -14.64
CA MET A 704 -47.93 -0.94 -14.14
C MET A 704 -49.01 -0.25 -13.30
N ASN A 705 -50.23 -0.19 -13.83
CA ASN A 705 -51.37 0.35 -13.09
C ASN A 705 -51.70 -0.52 -11.87
N GLY A 706 -51.68 0.06 -10.67
CA GLY A 706 -51.98 -0.64 -9.41
C GLY A 706 -50.76 -1.27 -8.71
N TYR A 707 -49.56 -1.16 -9.28
CA TYR A 707 -48.29 -1.45 -8.61
C TYR A 707 -47.67 -0.15 -8.10
N SER A 708 -47.11 -0.15 -6.89
CA SER A 708 -46.38 1.01 -6.36
C SER A 708 -45.34 0.57 -5.33
N ASP A 709 -44.09 0.90 -5.60
CA ASP A 709 -42.95 0.58 -4.76
C ASP A 709 -42.41 1.79 -3.99
N GLY A 710 -42.96 2.98 -4.26
CA GLY A 710 -42.65 4.22 -3.57
C GLY A 710 -41.50 5.01 -4.19
N PHE A 711 -40.94 4.56 -5.32
CA PHE A 711 -39.79 5.19 -5.97
C PHE A 711 -40.10 5.52 -7.44
N VAL A 712 -39.91 6.79 -7.81
CA VAL A 712 -40.06 7.26 -9.20
C VAL A 712 -38.88 6.80 -10.08
N ASN A 713 -37.73 6.50 -9.48
CA ASN A 713 -36.56 6.00 -10.18
C ASN A 713 -35.86 4.97 -9.30
N THR A 714 -34.54 4.82 -9.41
CA THR A 714 -33.79 3.91 -8.52
C THR A 714 -34.13 4.10 -7.04
N SER A 715 -34.00 3.04 -6.28
CA SER A 715 -34.20 3.02 -4.83
C SER A 715 -32.88 2.68 -4.14
N PRO A 716 -32.73 2.99 -2.83
CA PRO A 716 -31.60 2.46 -2.05
C PRO A 716 -31.55 0.94 -2.19
N VAL A 717 -30.35 0.39 -2.42
CA VAL A 717 -30.20 -1.06 -2.55
C VAL A 717 -30.67 -1.76 -1.27
N GLY A 718 -31.35 -2.89 -1.41
CA GLY A 718 -31.95 -3.63 -0.29
C GLY A 718 -33.26 -3.08 0.25
N SER A 719 -33.93 -2.17 -0.46
CA SER A 719 -35.27 -1.67 -0.09
C SER A 719 -36.38 -2.74 -0.19
N PHE A 720 -36.14 -3.82 -0.92
CA PHE A 720 -37.09 -4.91 -1.15
C PHE A 720 -36.61 -6.23 -0.55
N ALA A 721 -37.45 -7.25 -0.53
CA ALA A 721 -37.09 -8.54 0.03
C ALA A 721 -35.94 -9.20 -0.74
N ALA A 722 -34.98 -9.76 0.00
CA ALA A 722 -33.94 -10.60 -0.58
C ALA A 722 -34.50 -11.98 -1.00
N ASN A 723 -33.84 -12.61 -1.98
CA ASN A 723 -34.13 -13.98 -2.35
C ASN A 723 -33.63 -15.00 -1.30
N GLN A 724 -33.76 -16.29 -1.62
CA GLN A 724 -33.34 -17.39 -0.74
C GLN A 724 -31.87 -17.33 -0.30
N PHE A 725 -30.98 -16.75 -1.11
CA PHE A 725 -29.54 -16.60 -0.80
C PHE A 725 -29.23 -15.32 -0.02
N GLY A 726 -30.22 -14.46 0.25
CA GLY A 726 -29.98 -13.16 0.86
C GLY A 726 -29.55 -12.08 -0.14
N ILE A 727 -29.79 -12.29 -1.43
CA ILE A 727 -29.45 -11.35 -2.50
C ILE A 727 -30.66 -10.46 -2.82
N TYR A 728 -30.44 -9.15 -2.78
CA TYR A 728 -31.39 -8.09 -3.07
C TYR A 728 -31.33 -7.65 -4.53
N ASP A 729 -32.41 -7.04 -5.01
CA ASP A 729 -32.47 -6.29 -6.27
C ASP A 729 -32.13 -7.09 -7.55
N LEU A 730 -32.12 -8.42 -7.51
CA LEU A 730 -31.98 -9.23 -8.75
C LEU A 730 -33.13 -9.00 -9.72
N GLY A 731 -34.30 -8.60 -9.20
CA GLY A 731 -35.47 -8.44 -10.01
C GLY A 731 -35.65 -7.08 -10.66
N GLY A 732 -35.07 -6.02 -10.12
CA GLY A 732 -35.44 -4.63 -10.44
C GLY A 732 -34.42 -3.65 -9.87
N ASN A 733 -34.80 -2.37 -9.75
CA ASN A 733 -33.88 -1.25 -9.51
C ASN A 733 -33.03 -0.95 -10.77
N VAL A 734 -32.08 -1.81 -11.15
CA VAL A 734 -31.24 -1.63 -12.34
C VAL A 734 -31.02 -2.93 -13.10
N GLN A 735 -30.89 -2.84 -14.43
CA GLN A 735 -30.35 -3.96 -15.20
C GLN A 735 -28.86 -4.12 -14.87
N GLN A 736 -28.38 -5.36 -14.79
CA GLN A 736 -27.03 -5.68 -14.35
C GLN A 736 -26.16 -6.19 -15.51
N TYR A 737 -24.99 -5.58 -15.68
CA TYR A 737 -23.96 -6.07 -16.60
C TYR A 737 -23.46 -7.46 -16.20
N CYS A 738 -23.42 -8.38 -17.16
CA CYS A 738 -22.77 -9.69 -17.05
C CYS A 738 -21.48 -9.73 -17.87
N GLU A 739 -20.60 -10.68 -17.57
CA GLU A 739 -19.32 -10.85 -18.26
C GLU A 739 -19.50 -11.27 -19.73
N ASP A 740 -20.55 -12.05 -20.03
CA ASP A 740 -20.72 -12.75 -21.30
C ASP A 740 -21.04 -11.83 -22.49
N TRP A 741 -20.61 -12.30 -23.66
CA TRP A 741 -21.15 -11.86 -24.94
C TRP A 741 -22.56 -12.41 -25.14
N LEU A 742 -23.42 -11.61 -25.74
CA LEU A 742 -24.80 -12.01 -26.02
C LEU A 742 -24.87 -13.17 -27.01
N ASP A 743 -24.01 -13.13 -28.03
CA ASP A 743 -23.90 -14.10 -29.11
C ASP A 743 -22.45 -14.23 -29.62
N ASN A 744 -22.20 -15.17 -30.53
CA ASN A 744 -20.88 -15.44 -31.12
C ASN A 744 -20.35 -14.33 -32.05
N LYS A 745 -21.11 -13.27 -32.30
CA LYS A 745 -20.61 -12.14 -33.10
C LYS A 745 -19.75 -11.20 -32.25
N HIS A 746 -19.84 -11.29 -30.92
CA HIS A 746 -19.11 -10.47 -29.97
C HIS A 746 -19.31 -8.96 -30.22
N GLN A 747 -20.53 -8.57 -30.60
CA GLN A 747 -20.88 -7.16 -30.85
C GLN A 747 -21.63 -6.51 -29.67
N GLU A 748 -22.21 -7.32 -28.78
CA GLU A 748 -23.08 -6.88 -27.70
C GLU A 748 -22.84 -7.70 -26.43
N ARG A 749 -22.83 -7.04 -25.28
CA ARG A 749 -22.79 -7.66 -23.94
C ARG A 749 -24.20 -7.94 -23.44
N VAL A 750 -24.29 -8.79 -22.41
CA VAL A 750 -25.55 -9.18 -21.78
C VAL A 750 -25.87 -8.30 -20.58
N LEU A 751 -27.14 -7.90 -20.52
CA LEU A 751 -27.78 -7.34 -19.33
C LEU A 751 -28.82 -8.33 -18.79
N ARG A 752 -28.85 -8.51 -17.47
CA ARG A 752 -29.84 -9.33 -16.76
C ARG A 752 -30.64 -8.50 -15.76
N GLY A 753 -31.77 -9.05 -15.33
CA GLY A 753 -32.69 -8.38 -14.40
C GLY A 753 -33.59 -7.34 -15.05
N GLY A 754 -34.54 -6.83 -14.27
CA GLY A 754 -35.38 -5.69 -14.62
C GLY A 754 -34.76 -4.36 -14.16
N SER A 755 -35.43 -3.25 -14.43
CA SER A 755 -35.06 -1.95 -13.84
C SER A 755 -36.30 -1.18 -13.40
N TRP A 756 -36.09 -0.09 -12.66
CA TRP A 756 -37.12 0.88 -12.30
C TRP A 756 -37.93 1.41 -13.51
N ALA A 757 -37.42 1.27 -14.73
CA ALA A 757 -38.05 1.71 -15.98
C ALA A 757 -38.93 0.63 -16.65
N PHE A 758 -38.97 -0.60 -16.12
CA PHE A 758 -39.65 -1.73 -16.76
C PHE A 758 -41.03 -1.99 -16.15
N PHE A 759 -42.00 -2.29 -17.00
CA PHE A 759 -43.40 -2.54 -16.63
C PHE A 759 -44.03 -3.75 -17.32
N ASP A 760 -43.40 -4.27 -18.38
CA ASP A 760 -43.93 -5.37 -19.16
C ASP A 760 -43.41 -6.72 -18.67
N ARG A 761 -44.26 -7.74 -18.84
CA ARG A 761 -44.02 -9.10 -18.37
C ARG A 761 -42.73 -9.71 -18.89
N ASN A 762 -42.42 -9.50 -20.17
CA ASN A 762 -41.35 -10.23 -20.85
C ASN A 762 -39.97 -9.73 -20.43
N ASN A 763 -39.84 -8.44 -20.14
CA ASN A 763 -38.61 -7.83 -19.63
C ASN A 763 -38.35 -8.14 -18.15
N MET A 764 -39.35 -8.64 -17.42
CA MET A 764 -39.24 -8.97 -15.99
C MET A 764 -39.08 -10.48 -15.71
N LEU A 765 -39.10 -11.33 -16.74
CA LEU A 765 -38.81 -12.76 -16.60
C LEU A 765 -37.38 -12.98 -16.09
N SER A 766 -37.17 -13.96 -15.21
CA SER A 766 -35.83 -14.37 -14.76
C SER A 766 -34.93 -14.81 -15.93
N SER A 767 -35.53 -15.36 -17.00
CA SER A 767 -34.82 -15.74 -18.21
C SER A 767 -34.68 -14.62 -19.24
N SER A 768 -35.07 -13.37 -18.94
CA SER A 768 -34.94 -12.27 -19.90
C SER A 768 -33.48 -11.79 -20.00
N ARG A 769 -32.99 -11.63 -21.23
CA ARG A 769 -31.67 -11.06 -21.55
C ARG A 769 -31.85 -9.82 -22.41
N SER A 770 -31.23 -8.72 -21.99
CA SER A 770 -31.13 -7.49 -22.78
C SER A 770 -29.74 -7.35 -23.40
N ARG A 771 -29.66 -6.60 -24.49
CA ARG A 771 -28.42 -6.35 -25.24
C ARG A 771 -27.89 -4.95 -24.96
N VAL A 772 -26.57 -4.81 -24.89
CA VAL A 772 -25.92 -3.51 -24.77
C VAL A 772 -24.62 -3.51 -25.55
N SER A 773 -24.33 -2.43 -26.27
CA SER A 773 -23.06 -2.30 -26.96
C SER A 773 -21.89 -2.25 -25.95
N PRO A 774 -20.74 -2.88 -26.22
CA PRO A 774 -19.59 -2.95 -25.31
C PRO A 774 -18.87 -1.61 -25.08
N GLY A 775 -19.27 -0.55 -25.77
CA GLY A 775 -18.65 0.78 -25.67
C GLY A 775 -19.08 1.57 -24.42
N ASP A 776 -18.77 2.86 -24.40
CA ASP A 776 -19.00 3.76 -23.26
C ASP A 776 -20.47 4.21 -23.10
N GLY A 777 -21.42 3.37 -23.49
CA GLY A 777 -22.84 3.64 -23.32
C GLY A 777 -23.22 3.65 -21.83
N ARG A 778 -23.55 4.83 -21.31
CA ARG A 778 -23.92 5.08 -19.90
C ARG A 778 -25.41 5.36 -19.82
N PHE A 779 -26.15 4.53 -19.08
CA PHE A 779 -27.61 4.65 -18.97
C PHE A 779 -28.05 4.68 -17.50
N GLY A 780 -29.02 5.55 -17.17
CA GLY A 780 -29.60 5.66 -15.82
C GLY A 780 -30.41 4.45 -15.35
N ARG A 781 -30.60 3.45 -16.22
CA ARG A 781 -31.30 2.18 -15.91
C ARG A 781 -30.37 0.97 -15.80
N ASN A 782 -29.08 1.16 -16.06
CA ASN A 782 -28.07 0.10 -16.01
C ASN A 782 -27.11 0.34 -14.85
N GLY A 783 -26.80 -0.73 -14.12
CA GLY A 783 -25.78 -0.79 -13.07
C GLY A 783 -25.09 -2.15 -13.11
N PHE A 784 -24.46 -2.53 -12.01
CA PHE A 784 -23.77 -3.82 -11.93
C PHE A 784 -23.63 -4.28 -10.49
N ARG A 785 -23.31 -5.58 -10.36
CA ARG A 785 -22.83 -6.18 -9.11
C ARG A 785 -21.55 -6.95 -9.38
N CYS A 786 -20.73 -7.09 -8.35
CA CYS A 786 -19.52 -7.90 -8.41
C CYS A 786 -19.77 -9.29 -7.83
N VAL A 787 -19.05 -10.27 -8.35
CA VAL A 787 -18.84 -11.57 -7.72
C VAL A 787 -17.38 -11.71 -7.32
N LEU A 788 -17.12 -12.41 -6.23
CA LEU A 788 -15.78 -12.83 -5.81
C LEU A 788 -15.61 -14.30 -6.15
N GLU A 789 -14.65 -14.60 -7.03
CA GLU A 789 -14.24 -15.97 -7.38
C GLU A 789 -12.92 -16.28 -6.67
N SER A 790 -12.87 -17.44 -6.01
CA SER A 790 -11.62 -18.00 -5.46
C SER A 790 -11.16 -19.13 -6.36
N SER A 791 -9.91 -19.09 -6.83
CA SER A 791 -9.34 -20.19 -7.61
C SER A 791 -8.82 -21.36 -6.75
N VAL A 792 -9.04 -21.34 -5.43
CA VAL A 792 -8.70 -22.43 -4.51
C VAL A 792 -9.96 -23.18 -4.07
N GLN A 793 -10.08 -24.45 -4.46
CA GLN A 793 -11.11 -25.34 -3.93
C GLN A 793 -10.89 -25.55 -2.42
N ASN A 794 -11.82 -25.05 -1.60
CA ASN A 794 -11.92 -25.44 -0.19
C ASN A 794 -12.53 -26.84 -0.10
N VAL A 795 -11.69 -27.87 0.07
CA VAL A 795 -12.11 -29.17 0.59
C VAL A 795 -11.27 -29.47 1.83
N SER A 796 -11.96 -29.68 2.96
CA SER A 796 -11.41 -29.97 4.30
C SER A 796 -10.51 -31.22 4.35
N PRO A 797 -9.65 -31.36 5.38
CA PRO A 797 -8.44 -32.18 5.30
C PRO A 797 -8.64 -33.65 5.68
N SER A 798 -8.13 -34.55 4.85
CA SER A 798 -7.64 -35.88 5.21
C SER A 798 -6.78 -36.45 4.08
N PRO A 799 -5.86 -37.39 4.38
CA PRO A 799 -4.42 -37.16 4.35
C PRO A 799 -3.80 -37.43 2.99
N SER A 800 -2.57 -36.91 2.81
CA SER A 800 -1.68 -37.03 1.65
C SER A 800 -2.07 -36.19 0.43
N LEU A 801 -1.23 -35.19 0.13
CA LEU A 801 -1.19 -34.51 -1.16
C LEU A 801 -1.00 -35.54 -2.28
N PRO A 802 -1.83 -35.56 -3.33
CA PRO A 802 -1.38 -35.94 -4.64
C PRO A 802 -0.96 -34.66 -5.37
N VAL A 803 0.33 -34.55 -5.65
CA VAL A 803 0.78 -33.79 -6.81
C VAL A 803 0.09 -34.40 -8.03
N SER A 804 -0.78 -33.64 -8.71
CA SER A 804 -1.04 -33.63 -10.16
C SER A 804 -2.53 -33.47 -10.51
N SER A 805 -2.91 -32.32 -11.09
CA SER A 805 -3.66 -32.43 -12.34
C SER A 805 -2.66 -32.95 -13.38
N SER A 806 -3.05 -33.96 -14.15
CA SER A 806 -2.15 -34.50 -15.17
C SER A 806 -1.76 -33.38 -16.13
N SER A 807 -0.47 -33.15 -16.34
CA SER A 807 0.00 -32.19 -17.35
C SER A 807 -0.47 -32.57 -18.76
N THR A 808 -0.89 -33.83 -18.97
CA THR A 808 -1.48 -34.28 -20.24
C THR A 808 -2.95 -33.87 -20.44
N ALA A 809 -3.62 -33.32 -19.43
CA ALA A 809 -5.02 -32.88 -19.49
C ALA A 809 -5.19 -31.36 -19.63
N ALA A 810 -4.09 -30.61 -19.75
CA ALA A 810 -4.12 -29.15 -19.83
C ALA A 810 -4.78 -28.67 -21.13
N THR A 811 -5.63 -27.66 -21.03
CA THR A 811 -6.24 -26.95 -22.17
C THR A 811 -6.07 -25.44 -22.00
N LYS A 812 -6.40 -24.65 -23.02
CA LYS A 812 -6.39 -23.18 -22.89
C LYS A 812 -7.34 -22.69 -21.78
N ASP A 813 -8.47 -23.37 -21.60
CA ASP A 813 -9.52 -23.00 -20.63
C ASP A 813 -9.28 -23.63 -19.24
N ALA A 814 -8.33 -24.58 -19.15
CA ALA A 814 -7.88 -25.23 -17.93
C ALA A 814 -6.34 -25.47 -17.98
N PRO A 815 -5.53 -24.41 -17.81
CA PRO A 815 -4.07 -24.52 -17.89
C PRO A 815 -3.48 -25.34 -16.74
N PHE A 816 -2.37 -26.03 -17.01
CA PHE A 816 -1.57 -26.65 -15.96
C PHE A 816 -0.89 -25.56 -15.11
N THR A 817 -0.95 -25.68 -13.78
CA THR A 817 -0.29 -24.72 -12.88
C THR A 817 0.82 -25.43 -12.12
N ASN A 818 2.05 -24.89 -12.16
CA ASN A 818 3.20 -25.48 -11.46
C ASN A 818 3.30 -25.03 -9.98
N THR A 819 4.36 -25.44 -9.28
CA THR A 819 4.54 -25.12 -7.85
C THR A 819 4.85 -23.65 -7.57
N LEU A 820 5.21 -22.86 -8.59
CA LEU A 820 5.38 -21.41 -8.51
C LEU A 820 4.12 -20.63 -8.87
N GLY A 821 3.02 -21.32 -9.21
CA GLY A 821 1.79 -20.68 -9.68
C GLY A 821 1.83 -20.24 -11.15
N MET A 822 2.87 -20.60 -11.90
CA MET A 822 2.95 -20.34 -13.34
C MET A 822 1.99 -21.26 -14.08
N LYS A 823 1.26 -20.69 -15.05
CA LYS A 823 0.25 -21.40 -15.85
C LYS A 823 0.79 -21.76 -17.22
N PHE A 824 0.47 -22.97 -17.70
CA PHE A 824 0.95 -23.52 -18.96
C PHE A 824 -0.20 -24.10 -19.80
N VAL A 825 -0.20 -23.79 -21.09
CA VAL A 825 -1.21 -24.25 -22.07
C VAL A 825 -0.55 -25.10 -23.16
N PRO A 826 -1.25 -26.08 -23.75
CA PRO A 826 -0.68 -26.90 -24.81
C PRO A 826 -0.40 -26.06 -26.07
N VAL A 827 0.77 -26.28 -26.69
CA VAL A 827 1.04 -25.77 -28.03
C VAL A 827 0.70 -26.86 -29.03
N PRO A 828 -0.28 -26.67 -29.93
CA PRO A 828 -0.74 -27.70 -30.85
C PRO A 828 0.41 -28.39 -31.58
N GLY A 829 0.34 -29.71 -31.69
CA GLY A 829 1.28 -30.56 -32.45
C GLY A 829 2.70 -30.64 -31.89
N THR A 830 2.95 -30.07 -30.71
CA THR A 830 4.17 -30.27 -29.92
C THR A 830 3.88 -31.19 -28.73
N ASN A 831 4.93 -31.61 -28.02
CA ASN A 831 4.77 -32.35 -26.75
C ASN A 831 5.09 -31.46 -25.54
N ILE A 832 4.80 -30.15 -25.64
CA ILE A 832 5.06 -29.18 -24.58
C ILE A 832 3.78 -28.48 -24.13
N LEU A 833 3.82 -27.99 -22.89
CA LEU A 833 2.98 -26.89 -22.45
C LEU A 833 3.83 -25.62 -22.38
N MET A 834 3.35 -24.50 -22.90
CA MET A 834 4.04 -23.22 -22.87
C MET A 834 3.46 -22.32 -21.79
N GLY A 835 4.33 -21.63 -21.04
CA GLY A 835 3.92 -20.63 -20.05
C GLY A 835 3.08 -19.52 -20.69
N ILE A 836 1.94 -19.18 -20.08
CA ILE A 836 1.03 -18.19 -20.67
C ILE A 836 1.59 -16.76 -20.64
N HIS A 837 2.64 -16.49 -19.86
CA HIS A 837 3.34 -15.21 -19.80
C HIS A 837 4.86 -15.42 -19.62
N GLU A 838 5.66 -14.37 -19.76
CA GLU A 838 7.09 -14.36 -19.45
C GLU A 838 7.32 -14.60 -17.95
N THR A 839 8.52 -15.07 -17.59
CA THR A 839 8.87 -15.33 -16.18
C THR A 839 8.87 -14.02 -15.40
N ARG A 840 8.07 -13.94 -14.32
CA ARG A 840 7.94 -12.73 -13.51
C ARG A 840 9.16 -12.55 -12.61
N ARG A 841 9.40 -11.32 -12.14
CA ARG A 841 10.42 -11.02 -11.14
C ARG A 841 10.23 -11.85 -9.88
N GLN A 842 9.00 -12.05 -9.41
CA GLN A 842 8.75 -12.91 -8.25
C GLN A 842 9.11 -14.37 -8.49
N ASP A 843 8.84 -14.91 -9.68
CA ASP A 843 9.16 -16.30 -10.01
C ASP A 843 10.68 -16.48 -10.00
N TYR A 844 11.40 -15.57 -10.66
CA TYR A 844 12.86 -15.57 -10.74
C TYR A 844 13.53 -15.30 -9.38
N ARG A 845 12.91 -14.49 -8.51
CA ARG A 845 13.40 -14.25 -7.14
C ARG A 845 13.45 -15.55 -6.32
N VAL A 846 12.43 -16.41 -6.42
CA VAL A 846 12.43 -17.71 -5.71
C VAL A 846 13.64 -18.56 -6.12
N TYR A 847 14.02 -18.51 -7.40
CA TYR A 847 15.25 -19.15 -7.88
C TYR A 847 16.51 -18.47 -7.33
N ALA A 848 16.61 -17.15 -7.46
CA ALA A 848 17.79 -16.39 -7.06
C ALA A 848 18.07 -16.47 -5.54
N ASP A 849 17.03 -16.54 -4.72
CA ASP A 849 17.14 -16.72 -3.27
C ASP A 849 17.53 -18.16 -2.90
N ALA A 850 17.15 -19.14 -3.72
CA ALA A 850 17.46 -20.56 -3.51
C ALA A 850 18.83 -20.98 -4.06
N VAL A 851 19.43 -20.19 -4.98
CA VAL A 851 20.67 -20.53 -5.68
C VAL A 851 21.74 -19.47 -5.41
N PRO A 852 22.66 -19.73 -4.45
CA PRO A 852 23.75 -18.82 -4.13
C PRO A 852 24.63 -18.52 -5.36
N GLY A 853 25.07 -17.26 -5.50
CA GLY A 853 25.91 -16.82 -6.61
C GLY A 853 25.16 -16.48 -7.90
N THR A 854 23.82 -16.47 -7.87
CA THR A 854 23.00 -15.92 -8.96
C THR A 854 23.33 -14.44 -9.17
N ASP A 855 23.49 -14.01 -10.43
CA ASP A 855 23.72 -12.60 -10.78
C ASP A 855 22.58 -11.73 -10.23
N ALA A 856 22.91 -10.66 -9.51
CA ALA A 856 21.94 -9.74 -8.89
C ALA A 856 21.53 -8.58 -9.81
N THR A 857 22.02 -8.50 -11.05
CA THR A 857 21.72 -7.39 -11.97
C THR A 857 20.23 -7.25 -12.29
N TRP A 858 19.45 -8.33 -12.21
CA TRP A 858 17.98 -8.28 -12.33
C TRP A 858 17.30 -7.53 -11.18
N LYS A 859 17.93 -7.40 -9.99
CA LYS A 859 17.33 -6.71 -8.83
C LYS A 859 17.25 -5.20 -9.06
N ALA A 860 18.27 -4.62 -9.67
CA ALA A 860 18.37 -3.21 -10.01
C ALA A 860 18.73 -3.04 -11.49
N PRO A 861 17.79 -3.36 -12.41
CA PRO A 861 18.05 -3.24 -13.83
C PRO A 861 18.26 -1.76 -14.19
N VAL A 862 19.20 -1.51 -15.10
CA VAL A 862 19.57 -0.15 -15.55
C VAL A 862 19.54 -0.11 -17.06
N VAL A 863 18.77 0.81 -17.61
CA VAL A 863 18.70 0.98 -19.05
C VAL A 863 18.91 2.44 -19.44
N ASP A 864 19.80 2.68 -20.42
CA ASP A 864 20.36 3.99 -20.78
C ASP A 864 20.95 4.78 -19.60
N GLY A 865 21.58 4.07 -18.66
CA GLY A 865 22.18 4.68 -17.46
C GLY A 865 21.15 5.14 -16.41
N LYS A 866 19.87 4.80 -16.56
CA LYS A 866 18.81 5.08 -15.59
C LYS A 866 18.27 3.79 -14.97
N PRO A 867 17.93 3.78 -13.67
CA PRO A 867 17.23 2.66 -13.05
C PRO A 867 15.89 2.37 -13.72
N LEU A 868 15.65 1.11 -14.06
CA LEU A 868 14.38 0.60 -14.55
C LEU A 868 13.54 0.14 -13.35
N VAL A 869 12.47 0.86 -13.06
CA VAL A 869 11.57 0.54 -11.95
C VAL A 869 10.60 -0.56 -12.40
N GLN A 870 10.60 -1.69 -11.70
CA GLN A 870 9.72 -2.83 -11.97
C GLN A 870 9.13 -3.38 -10.67
N GLY A 871 7.84 -3.70 -10.68
CA GLY A 871 7.18 -4.47 -9.62
C GLY A 871 7.35 -5.99 -9.78
N GLU A 872 6.93 -6.76 -8.78
CA GLU A 872 7.10 -8.22 -8.75
C GLU A 872 6.40 -8.98 -9.90
N ASP A 873 5.31 -8.43 -10.43
CA ASP A 873 4.54 -9.00 -11.55
C ASP A 873 5.05 -8.60 -12.93
N HIS A 874 6.12 -7.79 -13.00
CA HIS A 874 6.78 -7.47 -14.28
C HIS A 874 7.66 -8.64 -14.74
N PRO A 875 7.93 -8.76 -16.05
CA PRO A 875 8.91 -9.72 -16.55
C PRO A 875 10.29 -9.43 -15.96
N VAL A 876 11.00 -10.50 -15.57
CA VAL A 876 12.41 -10.36 -15.19
C VAL A 876 13.24 -9.98 -16.42
N VAL A 877 14.09 -8.97 -16.27
CA VAL A 877 15.01 -8.46 -17.29
C VAL A 877 16.42 -8.39 -16.70
N HIS A 878 17.42 -8.02 -17.50
CA HIS A 878 18.83 -8.13 -17.13
C HIS A 878 19.26 -9.56 -16.75
N VAL A 879 18.62 -10.56 -17.37
CA VAL A 879 18.99 -11.97 -17.24
C VAL A 879 19.60 -12.48 -18.54
N SER A 880 20.71 -13.18 -18.43
CA SER A 880 21.35 -13.83 -19.57
C SER A 880 20.60 -15.09 -20.01
N TRP A 881 20.97 -15.63 -21.17
CA TRP A 881 20.49 -16.94 -21.61
C TRP A 881 20.89 -18.06 -20.64
N ASP A 882 22.09 -17.96 -20.05
CA ASP A 882 22.58 -18.93 -19.06
C ASP A 882 21.76 -18.85 -17.78
N ASP A 883 21.41 -17.64 -17.33
CA ASP A 883 20.53 -17.40 -16.18
C ASP A 883 19.13 -18.00 -16.39
N ALA A 884 18.56 -17.78 -17.58
CA ALA A 884 17.24 -18.29 -17.96
C ALA A 884 17.23 -19.83 -18.04
N THR A 885 18.30 -20.42 -18.57
CA THR A 885 18.47 -21.87 -18.65
C THR A 885 18.70 -22.48 -17.27
N ALA A 886 19.48 -21.82 -16.41
CA ALA A 886 19.72 -22.23 -15.03
C ALA A 886 18.43 -22.19 -14.20
N PHE A 887 17.60 -21.15 -14.38
CA PHE A 887 16.25 -21.10 -13.82
C PHE A 887 15.40 -22.31 -14.22
N CYS A 888 15.33 -22.62 -15.52
CA CYS A 888 14.56 -23.76 -16.02
C CYS A 888 15.05 -25.09 -15.43
N LYS A 889 16.38 -25.29 -15.36
CA LYS A 889 16.99 -26.49 -14.78
C LYS A 889 16.68 -26.60 -13.28
N TRP A 890 16.78 -25.51 -12.54
CA TRP A 890 16.45 -25.48 -11.12
C TRP A 890 14.97 -25.81 -10.88
N LEU A 891 14.07 -25.22 -11.67
CA LEU A 891 12.64 -25.50 -11.57
C LEU A 891 12.32 -26.97 -11.90
N GLY A 892 13.01 -27.52 -12.90
CA GLY A 892 12.92 -28.94 -13.25
C GLY A 892 13.38 -29.87 -12.13
N ASN A 893 14.51 -29.56 -11.50
CA ASN A 893 15.00 -30.32 -10.34
C ASN A 893 14.04 -30.21 -9.14
N LYS A 894 13.47 -29.03 -8.92
CA LYS A 894 12.52 -28.78 -7.83
C LYS A 894 11.24 -29.60 -7.98
N GLU A 895 10.74 -29.77 -9.21
CA GLU A 895 9.44 -30.40 -9.46
C GLU A 895 9.52 -31.83 -10.01
N GLY A 896 10.72 -32.33 -10.31
CA GLY A 896 10.90 -33.62 -10.98
C GLY A 896 10.32 -33.65 -12.40
N ARG A 897 10.36 -32.51 -13.09
CA ARG A 897 9.81 -32.31 -14.45
C ARG A 897 10.87 -31.69 -15.36
N THR A 898 10.68 -31.80 -16.67
CA THR A 898 11.60 -31.17 -17.62
C THR A 898 11.08 -29.80 -18.03
N TYR A 899 11.64 -28.75 -17.42
CA TYR A 899 11.44 -27.37 -17.84
C TYR A 899 12.62 -26.89 -18.68
N ARG A 900 12.34 -26.12 -19.74
CA ARG A 900 13.37 -25.50 -20.59
C ARG A 900 12.84 -24.24 -21.26
N LEU A 901 13.73 -23.54 -21.96
CA LEU A 901 13.33 -22.49 -22.90
C LEU A 901 12.60 -23.11 -24.11
N PRO A 902 11.62 -22.40 -24.71
CA PRO A 902 11.02 -22.82 -25.96
C PRO A 902 12.08 -22.87 -27.05
N THR A 903 12.01 -23.85 -27.94
CA THR A 903 12.69 -23.74 -29.22
C THR A 903 12.04 -22.62 -30.03
N GLU A 904 12.79 -22.04 -30.96
CA GLU A 904 12.22 -21.06 -31.89
C GLU A 904 10.98 -21.62 -32.62
N HIS A 905 11.01 -22.89 -33.01
CA HIS A 905 9.89 -23.50 -33.72
C HIS A 905 8.63 -23.59 -32.85
N GLU A 906 8.77 -23.97 -31.57
CA GLU A 906 7.66 -23.99 -30.62
C GLU A 906 7.10 -22.59 -30.34
N TRP A 907 7.96 -21.58 -30.25
CA TRP A 907 7.54 -20.18 -30.11
C TRP A 907 6.73 -19.71 -31.33
N ASN A 908 7.19 -20.03 -32.54
CA ASN A 908 6.50 -19.67 -33.78
C ASN A 908 5.15 -20.40 -33.92
N LEU A 909 5.07 -21.66 -33.48
CA LEU A 909 3.80 -22.42 -33.44
C LEU A 909 2.80 -21.80 -32.45
N ALA A 910 3.27 -21.24 -31.33
CA ALA A 910 2.41 -20.55 -30.38
C ALA A 910 1.83 -19.24 -30.95
N VAL A 911 2.51 -18.60 -31.91
CA VAL A 911 2.06 -17.35 -32.55
C VAL A 911 1.14 -17.59 -33.75
N ALA A 912 1.41 -18.62 -34.55
CA ALA A 912 0.72 -18.83 -35.83
C ALA A 912 -0.79 -19.15 -35.67
N ILE A 913 -1.64 -18.42 -36.38
CA ILE A 913 -3.09 -18.63 -36.41
C ILE A 913 -3.46 -19.59 -37.57
N GLY A 914 -4.44 -20.48 -37.35
CA GLY A 914 -5.01 -21.32 -38.41
C GLY A 914 -4.15 -22.50 -38.85
N VAL A 915 -3.27 -23.00 -37.98
CA VAL A 915 -2.52 -24.25 -38.19
C VAL A 915 -3.33 -25.40 -37.61
N GLU A 916 -4.10 -26.09 -38.46
CA GLU A 916 -4.94 -27.23 -38.04
C GLU A 916 -4.12 -28.51 -37.78
N ASN A 917 -3.04 -28.72 -38.54
CA ASN A 917 -2.11 -29.85 -38.34
C ASN A 917 -0.64 -29.38 -38.30
N PRO A 918 -0.06 -29.17 -37.12
CA PRO A 918 1.30 -28.64 -36.96
C PRO A 918 2.42 -29.59 -37.42
N ARG A 919 2.12 -30.87 -37.66
CA ARG A 919 3.08 -31.84 -38.22
C ARG A 919 3.25 -31.72 -39.74
N GLU A 920 2.34 -31.01 -40.41
CA GLU A 920 2.31 -30.88 -41.87
C GLU A 920 2.85 -29.54 -42.37
N ILE A 921 3.08 -28.57 -41.47
CA ILE A 921 3.65 -27.26 -41.82
C ILE A 921 5.18 -27.27 -41.69
N SER A 922 5.88 -26.96 -42.78
CA SER A 922 7.35 -26.87 -42.74
C SER A 922 7.81 -25.64 -41.93
N PRO A 923 9.00 -25.66 -41.29
CA PRO A 923 9.55 -24.47 -40.62
C PRO A 923 9.61 -23.23 -41.53
N THR A 924 9.88 -23.41 -42.82
CA THR A 924 9.89 -22.35 -43.83
C THR A 924 8.50 -21.76 -44.09
N GLU A 925 7.48 -22.60 -44.15
CA GLU A 925 6.10 -22.16 -44.33
C GLU A 925 5.57 -21.46 -43.07
N LEU A 926 5.86 -22.00 -41.89
CA LEU A 926 5.52 -21.39 -40.60
C LEU A 926 6.16 -20.01 -40.46
N HIS A 927 7.45 -19.89 -40.80
CA HIS A 927 8.17 -18.62 -40.83
C HIS A 927 7.53 -17.62 -41.82
N THR A 928 7.07 -18.09 -42.99
CA THR A 928 6.36 -17.24 -43.96
C THR A 928 5.03 -16.75 -43.40
N ARG A 929 4.28 -17.59 -42.68
CA ARG A 929 2.99 -17.21 -42.07
C ARG A 929 3.16 -16.17 -40.96
N ILE A 930 4.12 -16.36 -40.04
CA ILE A 930 4.35 -15.41 -38.93
C ILE A 930 4.94 -14.08 -39.42
N LYS A 931 5.71 -14.10 -40.52
CA LYS A 931 6.23 -12.87 -41.13
C LYS A 931 5.11 -11.93 -41.57
N ASP A 932 4.01 -12.48 -42.07
CA ASP A 932 2.91 -11.72 -42.67
C ASP A 932 1.65 -11.62 -41.75
N ALA A 933 1.63 -12.26 -40.57
CA ALA A 933 0.49 -12.29 -39.63
C ALA A 933 0.85 -11.87 -38.19
N TYR A 934 -0.08 -11.23 -37.48
CA TYR A 934 0.09 -10.88 -36.07
C TYR A 934 -0.26 -12.06 -35.14
N PRO A 935 0.26 -12.08 -33.89
CA PRO A 935 -0.15 -13.05 -32.88
C PRO A 935 -1.66 -13.03 -32.52
N TRP A 936 -2.38 -11.96 -32.88
CA TRP A 936 -3.82 -11.79 -32.66
C TRP A 936 -4.62 -11.81 -33.97
N PRO A 937 -5.93 -12.18 -33.91
CA PRO A 937 -6.79 -12.18 -35.09
C PRO A 937 -6.99 -10.75 -35.61
N THR A 938 -6.55 -10.46 -36.83
CA THR A 938 -6.94 -9.24 -37.54
C THR A 938 -8.20 -9.49 -38.36
N PRO A 939 -9.15 -8.53 -38.46
CA PRO A 939 -10.27 -8.62 -39.39
C PRO A 939 -9.77 -8.98 -40.78
N ALA A 940 -10.41 -9.96 -41.43
CA ALA A 940 -9.99 -10.53 -42.70
C ALA A 940 -9.80 -9.47 -43.79
N LEU A 941 -8.56 -8.99 -43.97
CA LEU A 941 -8.11 -8.43 -45.24
C LEU A 941 -7.43 -9.59 -45.98
N ALA A 942 -8.16 -10.11 -46.97
CA ALA A 942 -7.75 -11.23 -47.77
C ALA A 942 -6.36 -11.01 -48.41
N GLY A 943 -5.44 -11.96 -48.17
CA GLY A 943 -4.33 -12.31 -49.05
C GLY A 943 -3.25 -11.25 -49.31
N ASN A 944 -2.00 -11.56 -48.94
CA ASN A 944 -0.74 -11.05 -49.54
C ASN A 944 -0.55 -9.54 -49.83
N GLN A 945 -1.42 -8.63 -49.39
CA GLN A 945 -1.37 -7.21 -49.75
C GLN A 945 -0.88 -6.27 -48.64
N LEU A 946 -0.24 -6.77 -47.58
CA LEU A 946 0.37 -5.89 -46.54
C LEU A 946 1.78 -5.36 -46.93
N ARG A 947 2.22 -5.57 -48.18
CA ARG A 947 3.62 -5.30 -48.62
C ARG A 947 3.86 -4.04 -49.43
N SER A 948 2.91 -3.12 -49.59
CA SER A 948 3.20 -1.85 -50.25
C SER A 948 2.73 -0.66 -49.44
N ASP A 949 3.51 0.43 -49.50
CA ASP A 949 3.28 1.76 -48.93
C ASP A 949 1.95 2.42 -49.36
N GLN A 950 1.08 1.68 -50.06
CA GLN A 950 -0.15 2.14 -50.70
C GLN A 950 -1.42 1.95 -49.85
N ASN A 951 -1.36 1.26 -48.69
CA ASN A 951 -2.53 1.11 -47.81
C ASN A 951 -2.24 1.41 -46.32
N LYS A 952 -1.92 2.69 -46.06
CA LYS A 952 -1.57 3.21 -44.72
C LYS A 952 -2.68 3.01 -43.68
N GLU A 953 -3.94 3.01 -44.08
CA GLU A 953 -5.08 2.89 -43.14
C GLU A 953 -5.21 1.49 -42.53
N ALA A 954 -5.06 0.43 -43.32
CA ALA A 954 -5.08 -0.95 -42.81
C ALA A 954 -3.89 -1.24 -41.87
N HIS A 955 -2.74 -0.66 -42.17
CA HIS A 955 -1.54 -0.76 -41.34
C HIS A 955 -1.71 -0.01 -40.01
N TYR A 956 -2.29 1.20 -40.04
CA TYR A 956 -2.60 1.98 -38.85
C TYR A 956 -3.68 1.32 -37.98
N ALA A 957 -4.74 0.76 -38.59
CA ALA A 957 -5.78 0.02 -37.86
C ALA A 957 -5.22 -1.20 -37.12
N ALA A 958 -4.29 -1.94 -37.76
CA ALA A 958 -3.64 -3.08 -37.12
C ALA A 958 -2.65 -2.69 -36.00
N GLN A 959 -2.03 -1.51 -36.07
CA GLN A 959 -1.22 -0.95 -34.98
C GLN A 959 -2.08 -0.53 -33.78
N THR A 960 -3.20 0.14 -34.04
CA THR A 960 -4.16 0.54 -33.00
C THR A 960 -4.72 -0.69 -32.28
N GLU A 961 -4.94 -1.78 -33.00
CA GLU A 961 -5.31 -3.08 -32.40
C GLU A 961 -4.15 -3.70 -31.61
N GLY A 962 -2.91 -3.57 -32.10
CA GLY A 962 -1.71 -4.08 -31.43
C GLY A 962 -1.48 -3.52 -30.02
N PHE A 963 -1.86 -2.27 -29.74
CA PHE A 963 -1.79 -1.70 -28.39
C PHE A 963 -2.73 -2.39 -27.38
N LYS A 964 -3.67 -3.22 -27.84
CA LYS A 964 -4.49 -4.06 -26.97
C LYS A 964 -3.81 -5.39 -26.63
N HIS A 965 -2.72 -5.74 -27.32
CA HIS A 965 -2.08 -7.06 -27.29
C HIS A 965 -0.59 -7.05 -26.88
N GLY A 966 -0.01 -5.88 -26.60
CA GLY A 966 1.36 -5.79 -26.10
C GLY A 966 1.82 -4.38 -25.74
N ASN A 967 2.92 -4.32 -25.00
CA ASN A 967 3.63 -3.11 -24.58
C ASN A 967 4.78 -2.78 -25.56
N TYR A 968 4.86 -1.52 -26.00
CA TYR A 968 5.79 -1.04 -27.01
C TYR A 968 6.44 0.30 -26.63
N ARG A 969 7.40 0.76 -27.42
CA ARG A 969 8.13 2.02 -27.14
C ARG A 969 7.19 3.22 -27.15
N GLY A 970 6.98 3.86 -26.00
CA GLY A 970 6.17 5.07 -25.83
C GLY A 970 5.42 5.05 -24.50
N ILE A 971 4.33 5.83 -24.41
CA ILE A 971 3.41 5.81 -23.26
C ILE A 971 1.96 5.52 -23.67
N THR A 972 1.72 5.25 -24.96
CA THR A 972 0.37 5.16 -25.54
C THR A 972 -0.39 3.92 -25.07
N ASP A 973 0.33 2.86 -24.71
CA ASP A 973 -0.18 1.63 -24.08
C ASP A 973 -0.26 1.73 -22.54
N GLY A 974 0.09 2.90 -21.98
CA GLY A 974 0.06 3.18 -20.55
C GLY A 974 1.35 2.86 -19.80
N TYR A 975 2.40 2.36 -20.47
CA TYR A 975 3.65 1.96 -19.81
C TYR A 975 4.89 2.54 -20.50
N GLU A 976 5.64 3.39 -19.80
CA GLU A 976 6.91 3.97 -20.30
C GLU A 976 8.05 2.92 -20.38
N VAL A 977 7.91 1.84 -19.61
CA VAL A 977 8.87 0.74 -19.45
C VAL A 977 8.13 -0.59 -19.52
N THR A 978 8.71 -1.72 -19.08
CA THR A 978 7.96 -2.99 -18.98
C THR A 978 6.64 -2.85 -18.23
N SER A 979 5.64 -3.64 -18.58
CA SER A 979 4.34 -3.71 -17.92
C SER A 979 4.27 -4.98 -17.06
N PRO A 980 3.39 -5.04 -16.03
CA PRO A 980 3.02 -6.31 -15.42
C PRO A 980 2.58 -7.30 -16.51
N VAL A 981 2.95 -8.57 -16.37
CA VAL A 981 2.52 -9.61 -17.32
C VAL A 981 1.00 -9.69 -17.36
N MET A 982 0.44 -10.08 -18.51
CA MET A 982 -1.01 -10.17 -18.75
C MET A 982 -1.77 -8.82 -18.68
N SER A 983 -1.06 -7.70 -18.85
CA SER A 983 -1.69 -6.37 -18.95
C SER A 983 -2.51 -6.18 -20.24
N PHE A 984 -2.31 -7.05 -21.23
CA PHE A 984 -2.90 -6.99 -22.56
C PHE A 984 -3.71 -8.26 -22.88
N LEU A 985 -4.46 -8.24 -23.99
CA LEU A 985 -5.27 -9.37 -24.42
C LEU A 985 -4.39 -10.53 -24.90
N PRO A 986 -4.73 -11.79 -24.53
CA PRO A 986 -3.98 -12.95 -24.98
C PRO A 986 -4.22 -13.25 -26.46
N ASN A 987 -3.37 -14.11 -27.02
CA ASN A 987 -3.58 -14.70 -28.33
C ASN A 987 -4.67 -15.80 -28.32
N HIS A 988 -4.87 -16.44 -29.48
CA HIS A 988 -5.85 -17.50 -29.66
C HIS A 988 -5.64 -18.77 -28.80
N LEU A 989 -4.45 -18.96 -28.22
CA LEU A 989 -4.12 -20.05 -27.29
C LEU A 989 -4.22 -19.64 -25.81
N GLY A 990 -4.55 -18.39 -25.51
CA GLY A 990 -4.53 -17.88 -24.14
C GLY A 990 -3.13 -17.46 -23.65
N ILE A 991 -2.20 -17.21 -24.57
CA ILE A 991 -0.82 -16.78 -24.27
C ILE A 991 -0.71 -15.26 -24.43
N TYR A 992 -0.18 -14.60 -23.41
CA TYR A 992 -0.03 -13.17 -23.27
C TYR A 992 1.34 -12.69 -23.72
N ASP A 993 1.39 -11.39 -24.06
CA ASP A 993 2.61 -10.59 -24.24
C ASP A 993 3.55 -11.03 -25.38
N LEU A 994 3.19 -12.05 -26.18
CA LEU A 994 3.97 -12.48 -27.37
C LEU A 994 4.22 -11.35 -28.39
N GLY A 995 3.40 -10.30 -28.33
CA GLY A 995 3.51 -9.12 -29.17
C GLY A 995 4.46 -8.04 -28.66
N GLY A 996 4.87 -8.01 -27.39
CA GLY A 996 5.52 -6.84 -26.76
C GLY A 996 6.12 -7.13 -25.37
N ASN A 997 6.33 -6.08 -24.57
CA ASN A 997 6.92 -6.11 -23.23
C ASN A 997 8.44 -6.37 -23.19
N VAL A 998 8.91 -7.60 -23.42
CA VAL A 998 10.34 -7.95 -23.42
C VAL A 998 10.70 -8.91 -24.56
N TRP A 999 11.97 -8.90 -24.98
CA TRP A 999 12.47 -9.98 -25.84
C TRP A 999 12.61 -11.28 -25.05
N GLU A 1000 12.29 -12.42 -25.68
CA GLU A 1000 12.29 -13.73 -25.02
C GLU A 1000 13.41 -14.63 -25.52
N TRP A 1001 14.27 -15.10 -24.59
CA TRP A 1001 15.27 -16.12 -24.88
C TRP A 1001 14.63 -17.44 -25.34
N CYS A 1002 15.10 -17.97 -26.47
CA CYS A 1002 14.78 -19.30 -26.96
C CYS A 1002 15.96 -20.26 -26.78
N ALA A 1003 15.68 -21.56 -26.79
CA ALA A 1003 16.70 -22.61 -26.83
C ALA A 1003 17.54 -22.52 -28.12
N ALA A 1004 18.75 -23.11 -28.10
CA ALA A 1004 19.75 -23.05 -29.17
C ALA A 1004 19.17 -23.25 -30.59
N PRO A 1005 19.74 -22.61 -31.63
CA PRO A 1005 19.17 -22.64 -32.98
C PRO A 1005 19.23 -24.05 -33.60
N THR A 1006 18.23 -24.39 -34.42
CA THR A 1006 18.16 -25.65 -35.17
C THR A 1006 19.07 -25.70 -36.42
N HIS A 1007 19.77 -24.60 -36.73
CA HIS A 1007 20.63 -24.49 -37.91
C HIS A 1007 22.12 -24.46 -37.54
N ALA A 1008 22.91 -25.27 -38.26
CA ALA A 1008 24.31 -25.58 -37.97
C ALA A 1008 25.33 -24.43 -38.20
N SER A 1009 24.91 -23.20 -38.53
CA SER A 1009 25.79 -22.16 -39.09
C SER A 1009 26.02 -20.88 -38.26
N GLY A 1010 25.75 -20.79 -36.96
CA GLY A 1010 26.22 -19.58 -36.24
C GLY A 1010 26.00 -19.47 -34.72
N ASN A 1011 27.12 -19.15 -34.05
CA ASN A 1011 27.41 -18.91 -32.62
C ASN A 1011 26.53 -17.91 -31.81
N THR A 1012 25.23 -17.74 -32.07
CA THR A 1012 24.40 -16.74 -31.33
C THR A 1012 23.06 -17.30 -30.86
N GLN A 1013 22.72 -17.09 -29.58
CA GLN A 1013 21.45 -17.56 -28.99
C GLN A 1013 20.25 -16.76 -29.54
N PRO A 1014 19.14 -17.43 -29.93
CA PRO A 1014 17.99 -16.76 -30.54
C PRO A 1014 17.11 -16.05 -29.50
N LEU A 1015 16.72 -14.81 -29.80
CA LEU A 1015 15.62 -14.08 -29.16
C LEU A 1015 14.42 -14.02 -30.10
N ARG A 1016 13.20 -14.14 -29.56
CA ARG A 1016 11.91 -13.95 -30.29
C ARG A 1016 11.05 -12.90 -29.57
N GLY A 1017 9.97 -12.48 -30.21
CA GLY A 1017 9.04 -11.48 -29.66
C GLY A 1017 9.41 -10.05 -30.04
N SER A 1018 9.12 -9.11 -29.13
CA SER A 1018 9.30 -7.67 -29.32
C SER A 1018 9.47 -7.02 -27.95
N GLY A 1019 10.50 -6.20 -27.76
CA GLY A 1019 10.71 -5.49 -26.50
C GLY A 1019 10.08 -4.10 -26.47
N PHE A 1020 9.82 -3.58 -25.26
CA PHE A 1020 9.34 -2.20 -25.06
C PHE A 1020 10.26 -1.12 -25.65
N ARG A 1021 11.48 -1.47 -26.10
CA ARG A 1021 12.46 -0.54 -26.68
C ARG A 1021 12.61 -0.59 -28.20
N ASN A 1022 11.89 -1.46 -28.92
CA ASN A 1022 12.14 -1.82 -30.33
C ASN A 1022 12.98 -0.81 -31.14
N TYR A 1023 14.23 -1.20 -31.36
CA TYR A 1023 15.21 -0.61 -32.27
C TYR A 1023 15.22 -1.40 -33.59
N SER A 1024 15.14 -0.73 -34.74
CA SER A 1024 15.61 -1.31 -36.01
C SER A 1024 16.80 -0.50 -36.51
N TRP A 1025 17.93 -1.18 -36.77
CA TRP A 1025 19.14 -0.60 -37.34
C TRP A 1025 18.82 0.17 -38.63
N GLY A 1026 18.92 1.50 -38.58
CA GLY A 1026 18.87 2.38 -39.76
C GLY A 1026 17.59 3.19 -39.99
N ILE A 1027 16.63 3.27 -39.05
CA ILE A 1027 15.44 4.13 -39.22
C ILE A 1027 15.29 5.07 -38.02
N VAL A 1028 15.30 6.37 -38.34
CA VAL A 1028 15.29 7.51 -37.42
C VAL A 1028 14.04 7.51 -36.54
N ALA A 1029 14.24 7.91 -35.29
CA ALA A 1029 13.22 8.19 -34.28
C ALA A 1029 12.10 9.09 -34.84
N ASP A 1030 10.95 8.50 -35.22
CA ASP A 1030 9.58 9.04 -35.09
C ASP A 1030 8.48 8.10 -35.69
N SER A 1031 8.79 6.86 -36.11
CA SER A 1031 7.81 6.04 -36.83
C SER A 1031 7.17 4.96 -35.96
N ARG A 1032 5.91 5.21 -35.63
CA ARG A 1032 4.91 4.33 -34.99
C ARG A 1032 4.61 3.05 -35.79
N THR A 1033 5.54 2.52 -36.59
CA THR A 1033 5.20 1.66 -37.75
C THR A 1033 5.60 0.20 -37.75
N HIS A 1034 6.36 -0.37 -36.80
CA HIS A 1034 6.83 -1.76 -36.99
C HIS A 1034 6.86 -2.61 -35.71
N ILE A 1035 5.73 -3.24 -35.41
CA ILE A 1035 5.67 -4.48 -34.60
C ILE A 1035 6.38 -5.55 -35.43
N ASN A 1036 7.64 -5.87 -35.10
CA ASN A 1036 8.43 -6.79 -35.91
C ASN A 1036 8.08 -8.25 -35.58
N ARG A 1037 7.34 -8.90 -36.48
CA ARG A 1037 6.69 -10.20 -36.29
C ARG A 1037 7.64 -11.40 -36.43
N ASP A 1038 8.88 -11.14 -36.87
CA ASP A 1038 9.90 -12.15 -37.23
C ASP A 1038 11.34 -11.64 -36.93
N ALA A 1039 11.50 -10.72 -35.97
CA ALA A 1039 12.83 -10.20 -35.66
C ALA A 1039 13.74 -11.27 -35.04
N ARG A 1040 14.97 -11.33 -35.55
CA ARG A 1040 16.09 -12.09 -34.98
C ARG A 1040 17.18 -11.09 -34.60
N ILE A 1041 17.55 -11.02 -33.32
CA ILE A 1041 18.70 -10.23 -32.86
C ILE A 1041 19.75 -11.19 -32.31
N ALA A 1042 20.99 -11.05 -32.79
CA ALA A 1042 22.15 -11.64 -32.13
C ALA A 1042 22.57 -10.72 -30.98
N PRO A 1043 22.76 -11.22 -29.74
CA PRO A 1043 23.21 -10.37 -28.63
C PRO A 1043 24.58 -9.76 -28.97
N GLN A 1044 24.70 -8.44 -28.82
CA GLN A 1044 25.98 -7.76 -28.99
C GLN A 1044 26.90 -8.05 -27.78
N PRO A 1045 28.24 -8.10 -27.96
CA PRO A 1045 29.18 -8.39 -26.88
C PRO A 1045 29.23 -7.33 -25.78
N ASP A 1046 28.81 -6.09 -26.05
CA ASP A 1046 28.73 -5.02 -25.08
C ASP A 1046 27.30 -4.95 -24.52
N GLY A 1047 27.14 -5.29 -23.24
CA GLY A 1047 25.85 -5.41 -22.54
C GLY A 1047 25.07 -4.10 -22.33
N SER A 1048 24.94 -3.25 -23.36
CA SER A 1048 24.20 -1.98 -23.36
C SER A 1048 22.69 -2.14 -23.63
N LEU A 1049 22.22 -3.33 -24.03
CA LEU A 1049 20.82 -3.63 -24.34
C LEU A 1049 20.28 -4.80 -23.49
N ARG A 1050 20.12 -4.60 -22.17
CA ARG A 1050 19.72 -5.65 -21.21
C ARG A 1050 18.20 -5.66 -20.90
N ASP A 1051 17.35 -5.38 -21.88
CA ASP A 1051 15.87 -5.48 -21.77
C ASP A 1051 15.31 -6.87 -22.13
N PHE A 1052 16.13 -7.92 -22.03
CA PHE A 1052 15.75 -9.30 -22.38
C PHE A 1052 15.24 -10.06 -21.17
N GLY A 1053 14.10 -10.74 -21.34
CA GLY A 1053 13.53 -11.70 -20.42
C GLY A 1053 13.42 -13.08 -21.06
N PHE A 1054 12.55 -13.95 -20.52
CA PHE A 1054 12.35 -15.29 -21.05
C PHE A 1054 11.03 -15.91 -20.61
N ARG A 1055 10.59 -16.92 -21.36
CA ARG A 1055 9.43 -17.76 -21.06
C ARG A 1055 9.86 -19.21 -20.91
N VAL A 1056 9.09 -19.97 -20.14
CA VAL A 1056 9.39 -21.37 -19.83
C VAL A 1056 8.38 -22.30 -20.53
N VAL A 1057 8.85 -23.45 -20.99
CA VAL A 1057 8.02 -24.57 -21.43
C VAL A 1057 8.23 -25.79 -20.55
N LEU A 1058 7.17 -26.57 -20.37
CA LEU A 1058 7.16 -27.88 -19.70
C LEU A 1058 7.09 -28.97 -20.77
N GLU A 1059 8.05 -29.89 -20.81
CA GLU A 1059 7.94 -31.08 -21.66
C GLU A 1059 7.02 -32.13 -21.02
N LEU A 1060 6.12 -32.68 -21.84
CA LEU A 1060 5.32 -33.82 -21.48
C LEU A 1060 6.09 -35.13 -21.76
N PRO A 1061 5.80 -36.22 -21.05
CA PRO A 1061 6.33 -37.54 -21.40
C PRO A 1061 5.95 -37.87 -22.85
N LYS A 1062 6.86 -38.49 -23.61
CA LYS A 1062 6.51 -39.01 -24.94
C LYS A 1062 5.42 -40.07 -24.76
N GLN A 1063 4.26 -39.87 -25.38
CA GLN A 1063 3.29 -40.95 -25.48
C GLN A 1063 3.92 -42.09 -26.30
N PRO A 1064 3.80 -43.35 -25.84
CA PRO A 1064 4.38 -44.50 -26.54
C PRO A 1064 3.84 -44.68 -27.96
#